data_AF-A0A953NVR5-F1
#
_entry.id   AF-A0A953NVR5-F1
#
_cell.length_a   1.000
_cell.length_b   1.000
_cell.length_c   1.000
_cell.angle_alpha   90.00
_cell.angle_beta   90.00
_cell.angle_gamma   90.00
#
_symmetry.space_group_name_H-M   'P 1'
#
loop_
_entity.id
_entity.type
_entity.pdbx_description
1 polymer ?
#
loop_
_entity_poly.entity_id
_entity_poly.type
_entity_poly.pdbx_seq_one_letter_code
_entity_poly.pdbx_strand_id
1 'polypeptide(L)'
;MSDISKRLEKAERYLQRGKPEAALEEYLTILEEDPKNDQVRQTAADLCLANGRNSEAVPLLSYLFEEQVRTSDPGGIATYKKLSKIAHPTALQSFHYGQLAVKKDKKEALDAFTQALKGFEKLGQEKHALAAGRQVALLAPTLVNLQMVAEKAAYLGDGATAAENFVLLGIMKEETTPGSGTESFEKAYNYDPANLKAILYYARSLFSRNAVPDCVAVLDRAVTNLESTPELRELYVRALMAARRPKDAEPFAWELFERDPRHADSIVSLIGVYLDVGDARGAVALARKLEQHETRTGRQREFIALINEMSEKRQPAIEFLEYQVNLLNSNNLENEYCRTLSKMFQLYYIAGKYAKAGEALDRNADVDPYEPGHHTRLEMLRGKIDPGQFNTIANRLKSVAAAAAPPSSTPSVSPDLSGGASSDESEPTVLEDFILQAEIYQQYGMRSKALERLERISKLFPHEEESNEKLRELYRDAGFAPKYPDGARPATRVEASAPAAPPPARVNDENAVDNFARVTEITRSIYRQASVKNVLFTAVNEIGRHFNASRCVAGLCTLGKPPSAALEYCAPGVKQSDVMAIVKLIGVTQQLAVNGVVNLPAARDAQEMAPAAEYVHTLNIESLLAVPLLDAGEQAGILILEQVAPRQWQQADIVVLKTIAEQMILAVSNARLRTLMKTLAVTDEKSGLLKRSSYLDVLLSEVRRSMQQQTPLTLMLLHFGRASALTKEVGEAAVESMMQQIGQTICSHVRQNDVAVRYDLTTIALLLSDTNEKNAFLVADKMRKVVAPTKIPGTDKTPPMTVGIAETVLQQQFDSADIVTEVINRVENALEMARAEGGNKAHSLAATLQPVG
;
A
#
# COMPACT_ATOMS: atom_id res chain seq x y z
N MET A 1 -51.52 -69.56 -36.38
CA MET A 1 -50.91 -68.51 -37.21
C MET A 1 -52.01 -67.59 -37.67
N SER A 2 -51.97 -66.31 -37.28
CA SER A 2 -52.90 -65.30 -37.78
C SER A 2 -52.87 -65.26 -39.31
N ASP A 3 -53.98 -64.87 -39.94
CA ASP A 3 -54.08 -64.76 -41.41
C ASP A 3 -52.95 -63.86 -41.97
N ILE A 4 -52.62 -62.80 -41.23
CA ILE A 4 -51.49 -61.89 -41.45
C ILE A 4 -50.13 -62.61 -41.55
N SER A 5 -49.84 -63.57 -40.67
CA SER A 5 -48.57 -64.31 -40.68
C SER A 5 -48.42 -65.20 -41.93
N LYS A 6 -49.52 -65.78 -42.42
CA LYS A 6 -49.51 -66.57 -43.67
C LYS A 6 -49.29 -65.68 -44.89
N ARG A 7 -49.88 -64.49 -44.90
CA ARG A 7 -49.69 -63.51 -45.97
C ARG A 7 -48.28 -62.92 -45.98
N LEU A 8 -47.67 -62.70 -44.82
CA LEU A 8 -46.26 -62.30 -44.72
C LEU A 8 -45.33 -63.33 -45.36
N GLU A 9 -45.47 -64.61 -45.02
CA GLU A 9 -44.67 -65.68 -45.66
C GLU A 9 -44.90 -65.75 -47.17
N LYS A 10 -46.12 -65.49 -47.64
CA LYS A 10 -46.47 -65.45 -49.06
C LYS A 10 -45.79 -64.28 -49.78
N ALA A 11 -45.82 -63.08 -49.18
CA ALA A 11 -45.16 -61.88 -49.69
C ALA A 11 -43.63 -62.07 -49.78
N GLU A 12 -43.01 -62.63 -48.74
CA GLU A 12 -41.57 -62.94 -48.72
C GLU A 12 -41.17 -63.96 -49.80
N ARG A 13 -42.00 -65.00 -50.03
CA ARG A 13 -41.79 -65.95 -51.13
C ARG A 13 -41.86 -65.30 -52.50
N TYR A 14 -42.74 -64.31 -52.69
CA TYR A 14 -42.79 -63.55 -53.95
C TYR A 14 -41.53 -62.71 -54.16
N LEU A 15 -40.99 -62.10 -53.10
CA LEU A 15 -39.69 -61.40 -53.17
C LEU A 15 -38.54 -62.33 -53.53
N GLN A 16 -38.45 -63.51 -52.90
CA GLN A 16 -37.43 -64.52 -53.21
C GLN A 16 -37.50 -65.04 -54.66
N ARG A 17 -38.69 -65.00 -55.27
CA ARG A 17 -38.93 -65.41 -56.66
C ARG A 17 -38.78 -64.26 -57.66
N GLY A 18 -38.33 -63.08 -57.23
CA GLY A 18 -38.14 -61.91 -58.10
C GLY A 18 -39.46 -61.32 -58.64
N LYS A 19 -40.57 -61.47 -57.91
CA LYS A 19 -41.89 -60.92 -58.26
C LYS A 19 -42.29 -59.77 -57.31
N PRO A 20 -41.68 -58.57 -57.42
CA PRO A 20 -41.88 -57.48 -56.48
C PRO A 20 -43.29 -56.87 -56.51
N GLU A 21 -43.99 -56.89 -57.66
CA GLU A 21 -45.37 -56.38 -57.77
C GLU A 21 -46.38 -57.25 -57.02
N ALA A 22 -46.29 -58.58 -57.18
CA ALA A 22 -47.13 -59.53 -56.44
C ALA A 22 -46.84 -59.51 -54.93
N ALA A 23 -45.58 -59.26 -54.54
CA ALA A 23 -45.24 -59.05 -53.14
C ALA A 23 -45.84 -57.75 -52.58
N LEU A 24 -45.82 -56.66 -53.38
CA LEU A 24 -46.39 -55.37 -52.99
C LEU A 24 -47.91 -55.45 -52.74
N GLU A 25 -48.67 -56.13 -53.61
CA GLU A 25 -50.11 -56.31 -53.43
C GLU A 25 -50.44 -57.04 -52.11
N GLU A 26 -49.68 -58.10 -51.79
CA GLU A 26 -49.85 -58.81 -50.51
C GLU A 26 -49.51 -57.91 -49.31
N TYR A 27 -48.44 -57.10 -49.39
CA TYR A 27 -48.10 -56.16 -48.32
C TYR A 27 -49.14 -55.04 -48.14
N LEU A 28 -49.70 -54.50 -49.23
CA LEU A 28 -50.78 -53.52 -49.15
C LEU A 28 -52.03 -54.12 -48.50
N THR A 29 -52.38 -55.36 -48.86
CA THR A 29 -53.54 -56.04 -48.27
C THR A 29 -53.31 -56.36 -46.78
N ILE A 30 -52.07 -56.66 -46.38
CA ILE A 30 -51.71 -56.78 -44.95
C ILE A 30 -51.92 -55.45 -44.22
N LEU A 31 -51.63 -54.30 -44.84
CA LEU A 31 -51.83 -52.98 -44.22
C LEU A 31 -53.29 -52.57 -44.12
N GLU A 32 -54.18 -53.13 -44.93
CA GLU A 32 -55.63 -52.98 -44.77
C GLU A 32 -56.14 -53.73 -43.53
N GLU A 33 -55.59 -54.92 -43.25
CA GLU A 33 -55.95 -55.76 -42.10
C GLU A 33 -55.23 -55.35 -40.79
N ASP A 34 -53.99 -54.87 -40.89
CA ASP A 34 -53.17 -54.36 -39.78
C ASP A 34 -52.52 -52.99 -40.12
N PRO A 35 -53.29 -51.89 -39.99
CA PRO A 35 -52.82 -50.56 -40.30
C PRO A 35 -51.75 -50.02 -39.33
N LYS A 36 -51.28 -50.76 -38.33
CA LYS A 36 -50.24 -50.30 -37.41
C LYS A 36 -48.89 -50.99 -37.63
N ASN A 37 -48.80 -51.87 -38.62
CA ASN A 37 -47.58 -52.61 -38.90
C ASN A 37 -46.54 -51.77 -39.66
N ASP A 38 -45.70 -51.05 -38.92
CA ASP A 38 -44.70 -50.14 -39.50
C ASP A 38 -43.62 -50.86 -40.32
N GLN A 39 -43.27 -52.10 -39.95
CA GLN A 39 -42.29 -52.89 -40.69
C GLN A 39 -42.82 -53.28 -42.08
N VAL A 40 -44.09 -53.71 -42.13
CA VAL A 40 -44.76 -54.01 -43.40
C VAL A 40 -44.94 -52.75 -44.23
N ARG A 41 -45.31 -51.63 -43.58
CA ARG A 41 -45.45 -50.33 -44.23
C ARG A 41 -44.14 -49.84 -44.87
N GLN A 42 -43.02 -49.98 -44.17
CA GLN A 42 -41.72 -49.62 -44.70
C GLN A 42 -41.37 -50.47 -45.92
N THR A 43 -41.60 -51.78 -45.85
CA THR A 43 -41.32 -52.72 -46.94
C THR A 43 -42.21 -52.44 -48.15
N ALA A 44 -43.50 -52.18 -47.95
CA ALA A 44 -44.43 -51.77 -48.99
C ALA A 44 -44.01 -50.45 -49.66
N ALA A 45 -43.63 -49.45 -48.86
CA ALA A 45 -43.16 -48.15 -49.38
C ALA A 45 -41.88 -48.29 -50.24
N ASP A 46 -40.92 -49.11 -49.80
CA ASP A 46 -39.68 -49.36 -50.55
C ASP A 46 -39.95 -50.09 -51.88
N LEU A 47 -40.91 -51.02 -51.91
CA LEU A 47 -41.34 -51.68 -53.14
C LEU A 47 -42.11 -50.74 -54.09
N CYS A 48 -42.96 -49.84 -53.56
CA CYS A 48 -43.60 -48.81 -54.37
C CYS A 48 -42.56 -47.90 -55.05
N LEU A 49 -41.52 -47.49 -54.32
CA LEU A 49 -40.42 -46.68 -54.85
C LEU A 49 -39.62 -47.42 -55.92
N ALA A 50 -39.29 -48.70 -55.70
CA ALA A 50 -38.55 -49.52 -56.66
C ALA A 50 -39.30 -49.73 -57.98
N ASN A 51 -40.64 -49.77 -57.94
CA ASN A 51 -41.51 -49.97 -59.10
C ASN A 51 -42.01 -48.64 -59.72
N GLY A 52 -41.54 -47.48 -59.26
CA GLY A 52 -41.96 -46.17 -59.79
C GLY A 52 -43.39 -45.74 -59.44
N ARG A 53 -44.08 -46.45 -58.53
CA ARG A 53 -45.45 -46.16 -58.07
C ARG A 53 -45.46 -45.06 -57.00
N ASN A 54 -44.99 -43.87 -57.38
CA ASN A 54 -44.78 -42.76 -56.46
C ASN A 54 -46.07 -42.28 -55.77
N SER A 55 -47.21 -42.26 -56.46
CA SER A 55 -48.50 -41.84 -55.89
C SER A 55 -48.95 -42.69 -54.71
N GLU A 56 -48.62 -43.98 -54.70
CA GLU A 56 -48.96 -44.92 -53.62
C GLU A 56 -47.91 -44.93 -52.52
N ALA A 57 -46.64 -44.63 -52.85
CA ALA A 57 -45.57 -44.49 -51.86
C ALA A 57 -45.79 -43.29 -50.92
N VAL A 58 -46.34 -42.18 -51.42
CA VAL A 58 -46.54 -40.92 -50.66
C VAL A 58 -47.36 -41.09 -49.37
N PRO A 59 -48.58 -41.67 -49.37
CA PRO A 59 -49.37 -41.83 -48.15
C PRO A 59 -48.71 -42.80 -47.15
N LEU A 60 -48.06 -43.86 -47.64
CA LEU A 60 -47.34 -44.82 -46.81
C LEU A 60 -46.15 -44.17 -46.08
N LEU A 61 -45.31 -43.45 -46.83
CA LEU A 61 -44.16 -42.73 -46.28
C LEU A 61 -44.59 -41.57 -45.36
N SER A 62 -45.69 -40.88 -45.69
CA SER A 62 -46.23 -39.79 -44.87
C SER A 62 -46.69 -40.29 -43.50
N TYR A 63 -47.45 -41.39 -43.45
CA TYR A 63 -47.85 -42.00 -42.19
C TYR A 63 -46.64 -42.48 -41.41
N LEU A 64 -45.75 -43.24 -42.07
CA LEU A 64 -44.56 -43.81 -41.43
C LEU A 64 -43.70 -42.71 -40.80
N PHE A 65 -43.51 -41.59 -41.50
CA PHE A 65 -42.75 -40.45 -40.98
C PHE A 65 -43.37 -39.88 -39.70
N GLU A 66 -44.69 -39.61 -39.68
CA GLU A 66 -45.35 -39.04 -38.49
C GLU A 66 -45.36 -40.01 -37.30
N GLU A 67 -45.47 -41.32 -37.55
CA GLU A 67 -45.32 -42.36 -36.53
C GLU A 67 -43.91 -42.37 -35.93
N GLN A 68 -42.89 -42.31 -36.79
CA GLN A 68 -41.48 -42.27 -36.38
C GLN A 68 -41.13 -41.00 -35.61
N VAL A 69 -41.68 -39.85 -35.98
CA VAL A 69 -41.55 -38.61 -35.20
C VAL A 69 -42.15 -38.80 -33.81
N ARG A 70 -43.35 -39.40 -33.71
CA ARG A 70 -44.06 -39.60 -32.44
C ARG A 70 -43.32 -40.57 -31.50
N THR A 71 -42.72 -41.61 -32.06
CA THR A 71 -41.94 -42.62 -31.30
C THR A 71 -40.48 -42.20 -31.11
N SER A 72 -40.07 -41.03 -31.64
CA SER A 72 -38.69 -40.55 -31.66
C SER A 72 -37.69 -41.54 -32.30
N ASP A 73 -38.14 -42.28 -33.31
CA ASP A 73 -37.32 -43.22 -34.07
C ASP A 73 -36.31 -42.47 -34.96
N PRO A 74 -34.99 -42.76 -34.87
CA PRO A 74 -33.98 -42.18 -35.77
C PRO A 74 -34.21 -42.45 -37.25
N GLY A 75 -35.03 -43.45 -37.61
CA GLY A 75 -35.43 -43.75 -38.99
C GLY A 75 -36.19 -42.61 -39.69
N GLY A 76 -36.83 -41.70 -38.94
CA GLY A 76 -37.66 -40.62 -39.48
C GLY A 76 -36.94 -39.69 -40.48
N ILE A 77 -35.65 -39.43 -40.27
CA ILE A 77 -34.85 -38.60 -41.19
C ILE A 77 -34.75 -39.24 -42.59
N ALA A 78 -34.53 -40.56 -42.65
CA ALA A 78 -34.42 -41.29 -43.90
C ALA A 78 -35.78 -41.33 -44.63
N THR A 79 -36.86 -41.57 -43.89
CA THR A 79 -38.23 -41.60 -44.42
C THR A 79 -38.63 -40.25 -44.99
N TYR A 80 -38.32 -39.14 -44.30
CA TYR A 80 -38.58 -37.79 -44.83
C TYR A 80 -37.81 -37.51 -46.13
N LYS A 81 -36.53 -37.86 -46.20
CA LYS A 81 -35.72 -37.67 -47.42
C LYS A 81 -36.23 -38.50 -48.61
N LYS A 82 -36.83 -39.67 -48.36
CA LYS A 82 -37.51 -40.45 -49.40
C LYS A 82 -38.78 -39.72 -49.85
N LEU A 83 -39.60 -39.26 -48.91
CA LEU A 83 -40.84 -38.52 -49.18
C LEU A 83 -40.58 -37.23 -49.98
N SER A 84 -39.57 -36.44 -49.59
CA SER A 84 -39.26 -35.15 -50.22
C SER A 84 -38.74 -35.25 -51.66
N LYS A 85 -38.30 -36.43 -52.10
CA LYS A 85 -37.86 -36.69 -53.48
C LYS A 85 -39.02 -36.94 -54.45
N ILE A 86 -40.14 -37.46 -53.93
CA ILE A 86 -41.27 -37.90 -54.76
C ILE A 86 -42.49 -36.99 -54.64
N ALA A 87 -42.58 -36.19 -53.58
CA ALA A 87 -43.67 -35.26 -53.32
C ALA A 87 -43.18 -34.03 -52.55
N HIS A 88 -44.01 -32.98 -52.53
CA HIS A 88 -43.81 -31.83 -51.65
C HIS A 88 -44.36 -32.15 -50.26
N PRO A 89 -43.50 -32.25 -49.22
CA PRO A 89 -43.97 -32.47 -47.86
C PRO A 89 -44.85 -31.30 -47.39
N THR A 90 -45.79 -31.60 -46.49
CA THR A 90 -46.64 -30.58 -45.87
C THR A 90 -45.82 -29.66 -44.95
N ALA A 91 -46.34 -28.46 -44.66
CA ALA A 91 -45.67 -27.52 -43.76
C ALA A 91 -45.37 -28.13 -42.38
N LEU A 92 -46.28 -28.95 -41.85
CA LEU A 92 -46.10 -29.66 -40.59
C LEU A 92 -45.01 -30.74 -40.67
N GLN A 93 -44.99 -31.52 -41.75
CA GLN A 93 -43.94 -32.51 -41.97
C GLN A 93 -42.56 -31.86 -42.06
N SER A 94 -42.45 -30.74 -42.78
CA SER A 94 -41.20 -29.97 -42.85
C SER A 94 -40.76 -29.44 -41.49
N PHE A 95 -41.71 -29.02 -40.64
CA PHE A 95 -41.41 -28.58 -39.28
C PHE A 95 -40.90 -29.72 -38.39
N HIS A 96 -41.58 -30.86 -38.35
CA HIS A 96 -41.14 -32.06 -37.61
C HIS A 96 -39.79 -32.57 -38.09
N TYR A 97 -39.56 -32.54 -39.40
CA TYR A 97 -38.28 -32.91 -39.98
C TYR A 97 -37.16 -31.97 -39.52
N GLY A 98 -37.42 -30.66 -39.50
CA GLY A 98 -36.52 -29.67 -38.94
C GLY A 98 -36.10 -30.04 -37.51
N GLN A 99 -37.06 -30.38 -36.64
CA GLN A 99 -36.79 -30.76 -35.25
C GLN A 99 -35.86 -31.98 -35.13
N LEU A 100 -36.04 -32.99 -35.99
CA LEU A 100 -35.16 -34.17 -36.03
C LEU A 100 -33.78 -33.82 -36.59
N ALA A 101 -33.72 -32.97 -37.62
CA ALA A 101 -32.50 -32.60 -38.32
C ALA A 101 -31.57 -31.69 -37.51
N VAL A 102 -32.09 -30.86 -36.59
CA VAL A 102 -31.29 -29.88 -35.80
C VAL A 102 -30.03 -30.49 -35.17
N LYS A 103 -30.14 -31.72 -34.64
CA LYS A 103 -29.01 -32.41 -33.98
C LYS A 103 -27.96 -32.92 -34.97
N LYS A 104 -28.35 -33.20 -36.22
CA LYS A 104 -27.50 -33.85 -37.23
C LYS A 104 -26.90 -32.85 -38.22
N ASP A 105 -27.73 -31.95 -38.76
CA ASP A 105 -27.34 -30.94 -39.72
C ASP A 105 -28.19 -29.67 -39.52
N LYS A 106 -27.57 -28.62 -38.99
CA LYS A 106 -28.22 -27.35 -38.69
C LYS A 106 -28.66 -26.60 -39.95
N LYS A 107 -27.95 -26.78 -41.08
CA LYS A 107 -28.30 -26.11 -42.34
C LYS A 107 -29.53 -26.75 -42.97
N GLU A 108 -29.55 -28.09 -42.99
CA GLU A 108 -30.71 -28.85 -43.46
C GLU A 108 -31.96 -28.57 -42.59
N ALA A 109 -31.77 -28.43 -41.27
CA ALA A 109 -32.84 -28.04 -40.37
C ALA A 109 -33.35 -26.61 -40.63
N LEU A 110 -32.45 -25.65 -40.87
CA LEU A 110 -32.81 -24.26 -41.19
C LEU A 110 -33.65 -24.18 -42.47
N ASP A 111 -33.24 -24.90 -43.52
CA ASP A 111 -33.97 -24.96 -44.79
C ASP A 111 -35.38 -25.54 -44.58
N ALA A 112 -35.48 -26.62 -43.80
CA ALA A 112 -36.75 -27.25 -43.47
C ALA A 112 -37.70 -26.33 -42.68
N PHE A 113 -37.20 -25.64 -41.65
CA PHE A 113 -38.00 -24.67 -40.89
C PHE A 113 -38.41 -23.46 -41.74
N THR A 114 -37.55 -23.00 -42.64
CA THR A 114 -37.86 -21.90 -43.57
C THR A 114 -38.97 -22.32 -44.55
N GLN A 115 -38.94 -23.56 -45.04
CA GLN A 115 -40.00 -24.12 -45.87
C GLN A 115 -41.32 -24.26 -45.10
N ALA A 116 -41.26 -24.77 -43.86
CA ALA A 116 -42.42 -24.87 -42.99
C ALA A 116 -43.05 -23.51 -42.70
N LEU A 117 -42.24 -22.49 -42.37
CA LEU A 117 -42.68 -21.12 -42.13
C LEU A 117 -43.48 -20.57 -43.32
N LYS A 118 -42.91 -20.62 -44.54
CA LYS A 118 -43.59 -20.18 -45.76
C LYS A 118 -44.88 -20.96 -46.02
N GLY A 119 -44.89 -22.25 -45.71
CA GLY A 119 -46.07 -23.10 -45.82
C GLY A 119 -47.18 -22.68 -44.86
N PHE A 120 -46.86 -22.45 -43.59
CA PHE A 120 -47.83 -22.02 -42.59
C PHE A 120 -48.38 -20.61 -42.87
N GLU A 121 -47.56 -19.69 -43.39
CA GLU A 121 -48.00 -18.35 -43.79
C GLU A 121 -49.00 -18.39 -44.95
N LYS A 122 -48.75 -19.21 -45.98
CA LYS A 122 -49.71 -19.42 -47.07
C LYS A 122 -51.05 -19.99 -46.61
N LEU A 123 -51.03 -20.78 -45.53
CA LEU A 123 -52.22 -21.39 -44.94
C LEU A 123 -52.92 -20.48 -43.91
N GLY A 124 -52.38 -19.29 -43.62
CA GLY A 124 -52.90 -18.40 -42.57
C GLY A 124 -52.76 -18.96 -41.15
N GLN A 125 -51.89 -19.94 -40.93
CA GLN A 125 -51.70 -20.61 -39.64
C GLN A 125 -50.69 -19.85 -38.77
N GLU A 126 -51.07 -18.68 -38.27
CA GLU A 126 -50.14 -17.73 -37.65
C GLU A 126 -49.36 -18.29 -36.45
N LYS A 127 -49.99 -19.12 -35.61
CA LYS A 127 -49.33 -19.74 -34.45
C LYS A 127 -48.23 -20.73 -34.87
N HIS A 128 -48.50 -21.55 -35.88
CA HIS A 128 -47.51 -22.49 -36.42
C HIS A 128 -46.41 -21.77 -37.18
N ALA A 129 -46.75 -20.71 -37.91
CA ALA A 129 -45.77 -19.84 -38.55
C ALA A 129 -44.84 -19.19 -37.52
N LEU A 130 -45.36 -18.68 -36.38
CA LEU A 130 -44.53 -18.16 -35.30
C LEU A 130 -43.60 -19.25 -34.73
N ALA A 131 -44.11 -20.46 -34.50
CA ALA A 131 -43.30 -21.58 -34.00
C ALA A 131 -42.15 -21.96 -34.96
N ALA A 132 -42.41 -22.02 -36.26
CA ALA A 132 -41.40 -22.23 -37.29
C ALA A 132 -40.40 -21.06 -37.35
N GLY A 133 -40.90 -19.83 -37.30
CA GLY A 133 -40.09 -18.61 -37.29
C GLY A 133 -39.11 -18.55 -36.12
N ARG A 134 -39.53 -18.94 -34.90
CA ARG A 134 -38.64 -19.03 -33.73
C ARG A 134 -37.45 -19.94 -33.99
N GLN A 135 -37.68 -21.09 -34.61
CA GLN A 135 -36.60 -22.04 -34.94
C GLN A 135 -35.66 -21.46 -36.01
N VAL A 136 -36.20 -20.76 -37.00
CA VAL A 136 -35.41 -20.04 -38.02
C VAL A 136 -34.52 -18.98 -37.36
N ALA A 137 -35.09 -18.13 -36.50
CA ALA A 137 -34.34 -17.08 -35.80
C ALA A 137 -33.29 -17.67 -34.83
N LEU A 138 -33.57 -18.81 -34.20
CA LEU A 138 -32.63 -19.50 -33.32
C LEU A 138 -31.43 -20.08 -34.09
N LEU A 139 -31.65 -20.65 -35.28
CA LEU A 139 -30.60 -21.24 -36.11
C LEU A 139 -29.83 -20.21 -36.93
N ALA A 140 -30.50 -19.14 -37.36
CA ALA A 140 -29.95 -18.05 -38.17
C ALA A 140 -30.45 -16.70 -37.63
N PRO A 141 -29.84 -16.17 -36.56
CA PRO A 141 -30.20 -14.88 -35.99
C PRO A 141 -29.70 -13.77 -36.92
N THR A 142 -30.54 -13.37 -37.87
CA THR A 142 -30.30 -12.23 -38.75
C THR A 142 -31.27 -11.11 -38.39
N LEU A 143 -30.92 -9.86 -38.71
CA LEU A 143 -31.79 -8.69 -38.46
C LEU A 143 -33.20 -8.90 -39.02
N VAL A 144 -33.31 -9.47 -40.23
CA VAL A 144 -34.59 -9.74 -40.89
C VAL A 144 -35.38 -10.82 -40.15
N ASN A 145 -34.75 -11.94 -39.80
CA ASN A 145 -35.44 -13.04 -39.13
C ASN A 145 -35.90 -12.65 -37.72
N LEU A 146 -35.06 -11.94 -36.96
CA LEU A 146 -35.39 -11.48 -35.61
C LEU A 146 -36.53 -10.47 -35.64
N GLN A 147 -36.49 -9.50 -36.57
CA GLN A 147 -37.56 -8.51 -36.72
C GLN A 147 -38.89 -9.17 -37.08
N MET A 148 -38.88 -10.08 -38.06
CA MET A 148 -40.07 -10.82 -38.47
C MET A 148 -40.70 -11.60 -37.31
N VAL A 149 -39.90 -12.34 -36.54
CA VAL A 149 -40.41 -13.10 -35.38
C VAL A 149 -40.93 -12.18 -34.29
N ALA A 150 -40.23 -11.08 -34.00
CA ALA A 150 -40.63 -10.14 -32.97
C ALA A 150 -41.96 -9.44 -33.30
N GLU A 151 -42.12 -8.93 -34.52
CA GLU A 151 -43.35 -8.27 -34.98
C GLU A 151 -44.53 -9.25 -35.02
N LYS A 152 -44.29 -10.47 -35.48
CA LYS A 152 -45.32 -11.51 -35.54
C LYS A 152 -45.76 -11.98 -34.14
N ALA A 153 -44.81 -12.13 -33.22
CA ALA A 153 -45.12 -12.42 -31.82
C ALA A 153 -45.94 -11.29 -31.18
N ALA A 154 -45.57 -10.03 -31.42
CA ALA A 154 -46.30 -8.86 -30.94
C ALA A 154 -47.74 -8.83 -31.48
N TYR A 155 -47.94 -9.06 -32.78
CA TYR A 155 -49.27 -9.13 -33.40
C TYR A 155 -50.16 -10.21 -32.77
N LEU A 156 -49.57 -11.34 -32.36
CA LEU A 156 -50.28 -12.44 -31.72
C LEU A 156 -50.46 -12.27 -30.20
N GLY A 157 -49.97 -11.17 -29.62
CA GLY A 157 -50.05 -10.91 -28.17
C GLY A 157 -49.06 -11.72 -27.33
N ASP A 158 -48.05 -12.35 -27.93
CA ASP A 158 -46.99 -13.07 -27.21
C ASP A 158 -45.86 -12.10 -26.85
N GLY A 159 -46.08 -11.33 -25.76
CA GLY A 159 -45.16 -10.30 -25.30
C GLY A 159 -43.77 -10.82 -24.93
N ALA A 160 -43.69 -12.00 -24.30
CA ALA A 160 -42.43 -12.60 -23.88
C ALA A 160 -41.52 -12.90 -25.08
N THR A 161 -42.07 -13.56 -26.11
CA THR A 161 -41.32 -13.88 -27.34
C THR A 161 -40.95 -12.63 -28.11
N ALA A 162 -41.87 -11.66 -28.19
CA ALA A 162 -41.62 -10.38 -28.85
C ALA A 162 -40.43 -9.66 -28.17
N ALA A 163 -40.45 -9.57 -26.85
CA ALA A 163 -39.39 -8.92 -26.07
C ALA A 163 -38.02 -9.59 -26.27
N GLU A 164 -37.94 -10.93 -26.17
CA GLU A 164 -36.69 -11.66 -26.38
C GLU A 164 -36.05 -11.38 -27.75
N ASN A 165 -36.87 -11.39 -28.82
CA ASN A 165 -36.37 -11.17 -30.18
C ASN A 165 -36.06 -9.69 -30.44
N PHE A 166 -36.82 -8.74 -29.89
CA PHE A 166 -36.51 -7.31 -29.98
C PHE A 166 -35.21 -6.95 -29.24
N VAL A 167 -34.90 -7.60 -28.10
CA VAL A 167 -33.60 -7.44 -27.43
C VAL A 167 -32.47 -7.90 -28.33
N LEU A 168 -32.56 -9.12 -28.88
CA LEU A 168 -31.53 -9.65 -29.78
C LEU A 168 -31.36 -8.78 -31.03
N LEU A 169 -32.46 -8.30 -31.60
CA LEU A 169 -32.46 -7.37 -32.73
C LEU A 169 -31.73 -6.07 -32.38
N GLY A 170 -31.99 -5.51 -31.20
CA GLY A 170 -31.31 -4.30 -30.71
C GLY A 170 -29.81 -4.50 -30.55
N ILE A 171 -29.39 -5.62 -29.94
CA ILE A 171 -27.97 -5.97 -29.77
C ILE A 171 -27.27 -6.05 -31.12
N MET A 172 -27.84 -6.79 -32.08
CA MET A 172 -27.27 -6.93 -33.43
C MET A 172 -27.19 -5.60 -34.18
N LYS A 173 -28.18 -4.72 -34.02
CA LYS A 173 -28.14 -3.37 -34.59
C LYS A 173 -26.98 -2.56 -34.02
N GLU A 174 -26.77 -2.61 -32.70
CA GLU A 174 -25.66 -1.90 -32.05
C GLU A 174 -24.28 -2.39 -32.46
N GLU A 175 -24.11 -3.68 -32.78
CA GLU A 175 -22.85 -4.20 -33.35
C GLU A 175 -22.48 -3.51 -34.66
N THR A 176 -23.47 -3.11 -35.47
CA THR A 176 -23.25 -2.42 -36.74
C THR A 176 -23.14 -0.90 -36.59
N THR A 177 -23.96 -0.30 -35.73
CA THR A 177 -24.00 1.15 -35.52
C THR A 177 -24.41 1.42 -34.07
N PRO A 178 -23.50 1.97 -33.23
CA PRO A 178 -23.81 2.28 -31.84
C PRO A 178 -25.06 3.15 -31.68
N GLY A 179 -25.95 2.80 -30.75
CA GLY A 179 -27.19 3.52 -30.45
C GLY A 179 -28.38 3.23 -31.38
N SER A 180 -28.18 2.52 -32.49
CA SER A 180 -29.26 2.14 -33.42
C SER A 180 -30.24 1.10 -32.86
N GLY A 181 -29.87 0.41 -31.78
CA GLY A 181 -30.71 -0.58 -31.09
C GLY A 181 -31.81 0.01 -30.19
N THR A 182 -31.74 1.32 -29.88
CA THR A 182 -32.60 2.00 -28.88
C THR A 182 -34.09 1.71 -29.05
N GLU A 183 -34.64 1.89 -30.24
CA GLU A 183 -36.07 1.65 -30.51
C GLU A 183 -36.45 0.18 -30.28
N SER A 184 -35.52 -0.75 -30.54
CA SER A 184 -35.77 -2.19 -30.36
C SER A 184 -35.79 -2.54 -28.87
N PHE A 185 -34.91 -1.94 -28.06
CA PHE A 185 -34.92 -2.13 -26.61
C PHE A 185 -36.15 -1.51 -25.95
N GLU A 186 -36.58 -0.33 -26.39
CA GLU A 186 -37.82 0.30 -25.92
C GLU A 186 -39.05 -0.57 -26.21
N LYS A 187 -39.17 -1.08 -27.44
CA LYS A 187 -40.24 -2.02 -27.81
C LYS A 187 -40.19 -3.27 -26.92
N ALA A 188 -39.01 -3.85 -26.73
CA ALA A 188 -38.87 -5.04 -25.88
C ALA A 188 -39.37 -4.79 -24.45
N TYR A 189 -38.99 -3.66 -23.84
CA TYR A 189 -39.45 -3.30 -22.49
C TYR A 189 -40.97 -3.06 -22.44
N ASN A 190 -41.55 -2.43 -23.45
CA ASN A 190 -42.99 -2.18 -23.50
C ASN A 190 -43.83 -3.46 -23.64
N TYR A 191 -43.32 -4.49 -24.34
CA TYR A 191 -44.01 -5.77 -24.49
C TYR A 191 -43.86 -6.69 -23.27
N ASP A 192 -42.70 -6.68 -22.62
CA ASP A 192 -42.46 -7.44 -21.39
C ASP A 192 -41.61 -6.63 -20.41
N PRO A 193 -42.24 -5.80 -19.55
CA PRO A 193 -41.54 -5.01 -18.54
C PRO A 193 -40.86 -5.83 -17.44
N ALA A 194 -41.17 -7.13 -17.32
CA ALA A 194 -40.55 -8.02 -16.34
C ALA A 194 -39.27 -8.68 -16.88
N ASN A 195 -39.03 -8.61 -18.19
CA ASN A 195 -37.86 -9.22 -18.82
C ASN A 195 -36.56 -8.48 -18.43
N LEU A 196 -35.70 -9.16 -17.66
CA LEU A 196 -34.45 -8.57 -17.15
C LEU A 196 -33.49 -8.09 -18.24
N LYS A 197 -33.43 -8.79 -19.38
CA LYS A 197 -32.57 -8.36 -20.50
C LYS A 197 -33.15 -7.11 -21.16
N ALA A 198 -34.47 -7.06 -21.36
CA ALA A 198 -35.13 -5.88 -21.91
C ALA A 198 -34.90 -4.65 -21.02
N ILE A 199 -35.09 -4.80 -19.70
CA ILE A 199 -34.78 -3.75 -18.71
C ILE A 199 -33.32 -3.31 -18.83
N LEU A 200 -32.36 -4.25 -18.80
CA LEU A 200 -30.93 -3.95 -18.81
C LEU A 200 -30.53 -3.12 -20.05
N TYR A 201 -30.87 -3.59 -21.25
CA TYR A 201 -30.45 -2.93 -22.48
C TYR A 201 -31.20 -1.61 -22.72
N TYR A 202 -32.48 -1.54 -22.35
CA TYR A 202 -33.22 -0.29 -22.45
C TYR A 202 -32.67 0.77 -21.48
N ALA A 203 -32.42 0.40 -20.22
CA ALA A 203 -31.80 1.29 -19.24
C ALA A 203 -30.38 1.74 -19.66
N ARG A 204 -29.58 0.86 -20.28
CA ARG A 204 -28.27 1.23 -20.84
C ARG A 204 -28.40 2.28 -21.94
N SER A 205 -29.35 2.10 -22.84
CA SER A 205 -29.64 3.07 -23.91
C SER A 205 -30.12 4.41 -23.36
N LEU A 206 -30.99 4.42 -22.34
CA LEU A 206 -31.40 5.66 -21.67
C LEU A 206 -30.21 6.36 -20.99
N PHE A 207 -29.37 5.59 -20.30
CA PHE A 207 -28.18 6.12 -19.62
C PHE A 207 -27.17 6.73 -20.60
N SER A 208 -26.90 6.07 -21.73
CA SER A 208 -25.96 6.57 -22.75
C SER A 208 -26.44 7.85 -23.44
N ARG A 209 -27.77 8.05 -23.49
CA ARG A 209 -28.41 9.28 -24.00
C ARG A 209 -28.57 10.37 -22.94
N ASN A 210 -28.02 10.16 -21.74
CA ASN A 210 -28.12 11.07 -20.59
C ASN A 210 -29.56 11.31 -20.09
N ALA A 211 -30.49 10.38 -20.37
CA ALA A 211 -31.87 10.38 -19.85
C ALA A 211 -31.90 9.69 -18.46
N VAL A 212 -31.15 10.26 -17.51
CA VAL A 212 -30.91 9.66 -16.19
C VAL A 212 -32.19 9.42 -15.37
N PRO A 213 -33.17 10.36 -15.30
CA PRO A 213 -34.39 10.14 -14.52
C PRO A 213 -35.22 8.96 -15.04
N ASP A 214 -35.35 8.83 -16.36
CA ASP A 214 -36.10 7.73 -16.99
C ASP A 214 -35.40 6.38 -16.77
N CYS A 215 -34.07 6.37 -16.87
CA CYS A 215 -33.25 5.20 -16.57
C CYS A 215 -33.47 4.71 -15.13
N VAL A 216 -33.42 5.63 -14.15
CA VAL A 216 -33.68 5.30 -12.75
C VAL A 216 -35.11 4.80 -12.54
N ALA A 217 -36.10 5.42 -13.18
CA ALA A 217 -37.51 4.97 -13.07
C ALA A 217 -37.73 3.54 -13.61
N VAL A 218 -37.04 3.17 -14.70
CA VAL A 218 -37.07 1.80 -15.25
C VAL A 218 -36.41 0.82 -14.28
N LEU A 219 -35.25 1.18 -13.72
CA LEU A 219 -34.50 0.30 -12.82
C LEU A 219 -35.13 0.20 -11.42
N ASP A 220 -35.76 1.26 -10.91
CA ASP A 220 -36.48 1.29 -9.61
C ASP A 220 -37.59 0.22 -9.58
N ARG A 221 -38.23 -0.07 -10.72
CA ARG A 221 -39.24 -1.13 -10.84
C ARG A 221 -38.66 -2.55 -10.80
N ALA A 222 -37.37 -2.69 -11.07
CA ALA A 222 -36.67 -3.96 -11.11
C ALA A 222 -35.79 -4.21 -9.87
N VAL A 223 -35.89 -3.35 -8.84
CA VAL A 223 -35.01 -3.37 -7.65
C VAL A 223 -34.99 -4.72 -6.94
N THR A 224 -36.13 -5.40 -6.83
CA THR A 224 -36.25 -6.73 -6.21
C THR A 224 -35.49 -7.82 -6.97
N ASN A 225 -35.19 -7.61 -8.25
CA ASN A 225 -34.51 -8.57 -9.12
C ASN A 225 -33.00 -8.27 -9.28
N LEU A 226 -32.52 -7.17 -8.70
CA LEU A 226 -31.11 -6.77 -8.74
C LEU A 226 -30.19 -7.79 -8.08
N GLU A 227 -30.72 -8.62 -7.16
CA GLU A 227 -29.96 -9.67 -6.50
C GLU A 227 -29.37 -10.68 -7.50
N SER A 228 -30.15 -11.00 -8.54
CA SER A 228 -29.89 -12.10 -9.47
C SER A 228 -29.02 -11.72 -10.67
N THR A 229 -28.76 -10.42 -10.92
CA THR A 229 -28.00 -9.96 -12.10
C THR A 229 -26.98 -8.86 -11.74
N PRO A 230 -25.67 -9.15 -11.74
CA PRO A 230 -24.63 -8.18 -11.35
C PRO A 230 -24.56 -6.99 -12.32
N GLU A 231 -24.75 -7.20 -13.63
CA GLU A 231 -24.67 -6.14 -14.64
C GLU A 231 -25.79 -5.10 -14.49
N LEU A 232 -26.98 -5.55 -14.05
CA LEU A 232 -28.11 -4.67 -13.79
C LEU A 232 -27.87 -3.85 -12.52
N ARG A 233 -27.32 -4.47 -11.48
CA ARG A 233 -26.94 -3.81 -10.23
C ARG A 233 -25.87 -2.73 -10.47
N GLU A 234 -24.83 -3.03 -11.24
CA GLU A 234 -23.78 -2.07 -11.57
C GLU A 234 -24.34 -0.85 -12.33
N LEU A 235 -25.20 -1.09 -13.33
CA LEU A 235 -25.88 -0.02 -14.05
C LEU A 235 -26.77 0.83 -13.12
N TYR A 236 -27.48 0.18 -12.19
CA TYR A 236 -28.34 0.88 -11.24
C TYR A 236 -27.54 1.78 -10.29
N VAL A 237 -26.43 1.31 -9.74
CA VAL A 237 -25.52 2.12 -8.92
C VAL A 237 -25.02 3.34 -9.72
N ARG A 238 -24.60 3.14 -10.97
CA ARG A 238 -24.17 4.25 -11.86
C ARG A 238 -25.30 5.24 -12.16
N ALA A 239 -26.51 4.74 -12.40
CA ALA A 239 -27.70 5.57 -12.64
C ALA A 239 -28.07 6.41 -11.41
N LEU A 240 -28.07 5.81 -10.21
CA LEU A 240 -28.34 6.51 -8.96
C LEU A 240 -27.27 7.56 -8.62
N MET A 241 -25.99 7.25 -8.87
CA MET A 241 -24.90 8.22 -8.74
C MET A 241 -25.09 9.41 -9.68
N ALA A 242 -25.42 9.16 -10.95
CA ALA A 242 -25.71 10.23 -11.93
C ALA A 242 -26.95 11.05 -11.55
N ALA A 243 -27.96 10.41 -10.94
CA ALA A 243 -29.17 11.05 -10.43
C ALA A 243 -28.96 11.81 -9.11
N ARG A 244 -27.72 11.85 -8.57
CA ARG A 244 -27.38 12.46 -7.27
C ARG A 244 -28.19 11.88 -6.09
N ARG A 245 -28.46 10.57 -6.11
CA ARG A 245 -29.13 9.82 -5.03
C ARG A 245 -28.14 8.88 -4.29
N PRO A 246 -27.12 9.40 -3.60
CA PRO A 246 -26.04 8.56 -3.05
C PRO A 246 -26.50 7.60 -1.94
N LYS A 247 -27.48 7.99 -1.12
CA LYS A 247 -28.03 7.14 -0.05
C LYS A 247 -28.68 5.87 -0.57
N ASP A 248 -29.36 5.98 -1.70
CA ASP A 248 -30.03 4.85 -2.33
C ASP A 248 -29.00 3.94 -3.05
N ALA A 249 -27.90 4.51 -3.52
CA ALA A 249 -26.83 3.78 -4.21
C ALA A 249 -25.91 2.99 -3.27
N GLU A 250 -25.68 3.50 -2.06
CA GLU A 250 -24.73 2.95 -1.08
C GLU A 250 -24.88 1.46 -0.78
N PRO A 251 -26.07 0.91 -0.42
CA PRO A 251 -26.18 -0.51 -0.09
C PRO A 251 -25.79 -1.41 -1.25
N PHE A 252 -26.20 -1.06 -2.48
CA PHE A 252 -25.90 -1.84 -3.68
C PHE A 252 -24.44 -1.71 -4.11
N ALA A 253 -23.86 -0.51 -3.99
CA ALA A 253 -22.44 -0.30 -4.26
C ALA A 253 -21.58 -1.10 -3.27
N TRP A 254 -21.97 -1.10 -1.98
CA TRP A 254 -21.26 -1.82 -0.93
C TRP A 254 -21.32 -3.34 -1.13
N GLU A 255 -22.47 -3.89 -1.50
CA GLU A 255 -22.58 -5.31 -1.86
C GLU A 255 -21.67 -5.69 -3.05
N LEU A 256 -21.61 -4.86 -4.10
CA LEU A 256 -20.74 -5.11 -5.26
C LEU A 256 -19.27 -5.15 -4.84
N PHE A 257 -18.88 -4.24 -3.95
CA PHE A 257 -17.53 -4.17 -3.41
C PHE A 257 -17.19 -5.37 -2.50
N GLU A 258 -18.11 -5.81 -1.64
CA GLU A 258 -17.89 -7.01 -0.81
C GLU A 258 -17.71 -8.28 -1.63
N ARG A 259 -18.39 -8.38 -2.78
CA ARG A 259 -18.26 -9.51 -3.71
C ARG A 259 -17.00 -9.43 -4.57
N ASP A 260 -16.66 -8.25 -5.05
CA ASP A 260 -15.46 -8.01 -5.84
C ASP A 260 -14.77 -6.71 -5.41
N PRO A 261 -13.61 -6.80 -4.71
CA PRO A 261 -12.85 -5.65 -4.24
C PRO A 261 -12.42 -4.65 -5.32
N ARG A 262 -12.47 -5.01 -6.61
CA ARG A 262 -12.19 -4.09 -7.72
C ARG A 262 -13.15 -2.91 -7.78
N HIS A 263 -14.31 -2.99 -7.14
CA HIS A 263 -15.28 -1.91 -7.08
C HIS A 263 -14.96 -0.83 -6.03
N ALA A 264 -13.79 -0.85 -5.38
CA ALA A 264 -13.37 0.19 -4.44
C ALA A 264 -13.48 1.61 -5.02
N ASP A 265 -13.13 1.75 -6.30
CA ASP A 265 -13.17 3.01 -7.03
C ASP A 265 -14.60 3.56 -7.21
N SER A 266 -15.58 2.65 -7.29
CA SER A 266 -17.01 2.99 -7.31
C SER A 266 -17.46 3.54 -5.95
N ILE A 267 -16.96 2.98 -4.84
CA ILE A 267 -17.25 3.48 -3.49
C ILE A 267 -16.64 4.86 -3.29
N VAL A 268 -15.39 5.08 -3.73
CA VAL A 268 -14.74 6.40 -3.67
C VAL A 268 -15.47 7.43 -4.55
N SER A 269 -15.94 7.01 -5.73
CA SER A 269 -16.79 7.84 -6.59
C SER A 269 -18.10 8.22 -5.88
N LEU A 270 -18.73 7.28 -5.18
CA LEU A 270 -19.94 7.52 -4.40
C LEU A 270 -19.70 8.48 -3.22
N ILE A 271 -18.56 8.37 -2.52
CA ILE A 271 -18.13 9.36 -1.52
C ILE A 271 -18.06 10.76 -2.17
N GLY A 272 -17.51 10.85 -3.38
CA GLY A 272 -17.51 12.09 -4.16
C GLY A 272 -18.91 12.64 -4.44
N VAL A 273 -19.88 11.79 -4.78
CA VAL A 273 -21.28 12.20 -4.99
C VAL A 273 -21.94 12.69 -3.70
N TYR A 274 -21.66 12.05 -2.55
CA TYR A 274 -22.10 12.55 -1.24
C TYR A 274 -21.62 13.99 -0.99
N LEU A 275 -20.36 14.28 -1.32
CA LEU A 275 -19.79 15.63 -1.20
C LEU A 275 -20.45 16.63 -2.16
N ASP A 276 -20.73 16.24 -3.40
CA ASP A 276 -21.39 17.11 -4.40
C ASP A 276 -22.82 17.51 -4.02
N VAL A 277 -23.52 16.64 -3.30
CA VAL A 277 -24.89 16.90 -2.79
C VAL A 277 -24.84 17.69 -1.48
N GLY A 278 -23.66 17.86 -0.88
CA GLY A 278 -23.46 18.58 0.37
C GLY A 278 -23.70 17.73 1.63
N ASP A 279 -23.82 16.41 1.51
CA ASP A 279 -23.95 15.49 2.65
C ASP A 279 -22.56 14.97 3.08
N ALA A 280 -21.81 15.86 3.73
CA ALA A 280 -20.47 15.56 4.23
C ALA A 280 -20.46 14.45 5.30
N ARG A 281 -21.53 14.33 6.09
CA ARG A 281 -21.65 13.29 7.13
C ARG A 281 -21.75 11.90 6.50
N GLY A 282 -22.58 11.75 5.46
CA GLY A 282 -22.66 10.51 4.69
C GLY A 282 -21.32 10.13 4.06
N ALA A 283 -20.64 11.10 3.43
CA ALA A 283 -19.30 10.89 2.86
C ALA A 283 -18.28 10.39 3.89
N VAL A 284 -18.20 11.01 5.07
CA VAL A 284 -17.28 10.58 6.14
C VAL A 284 -17.64 9.20 6.68
N ALA A 285 -18.93 8.90 6.86
CA ALA A 285 -19.38 7.59 7.34
C ALA A 285 -18.97 6.48 6.37
N LEU A 286 -19.20 6.67 5.07
CA LEU A 286 -18.82 5.72 4.03
C LEU A 286 -17.30 5.59 3.90
N ALA A 287 -16.56 6.69 3.97
CA ALA A 287 -15.09 6.68 3.93
C ALA A 287 -14.49 5.88 5.11
N ARG A 288 -14.99 6.07 6.33
CA ARG A 288 -14.57 5.29 7.51
C ARG A 288 -14.88 3.81 7.38
N LYS A 289 -16.05 3.48 6.80
CA LYS A 289 -16.45 2.08 6.55
C LYS A 289 -15.46 1.42 5.59
N LEU A 290 -15.10 2.12 4.51
CA LEU A 290 -14.11 1.65 3.53
C LEU A 290 -12.71 1.54 4.13
N GLU A 291 -12.26 2.53 4.90
CA GLU A 291 -10.97 2.52 5.60
C GLU A 291 -10.81 1.29 6.50
N GLN A 292 -11.83 0.97 7.30
CA GLN A 292 -11.81 -0.20 8.19
C GLN A 292 -11.68 -1.51 7.41
N HIS A 293 -12.32 -1.61 6.24
CA HIS A 293 -12.22 -2.76 5.37
C HIS A 293 -10.81 -2.87 4.76
N GLU A 294 -10.32 -1.80 4.14
CA GLU A 294 -9.03 -1.77 3.45
C GLU A 294 -7.83 -1.93 4.40
N THR A 295 -7.98 -1.51 5.66
CA THR A 295 -6.98 -1.76 6.71
C THR A 295 -6.88 -3.25 7.05
N ARG A 296 -8.00 -3.98 7.10
CA ARG A 296 -8.01 -5.43 7.37
C ARG A 296 -7.43 -6.25 6.22
N THR A 297 -7.59 -5.78 4.99
CA THR A 297 -7.10 -6.46 3.77
C THR A 297 -5.67 -6.07 3.40
N GLY A 298 -5.04 -5.13 4.12
CA GLY A 298 -3.67 -4.69 3.88
C GLY A 298 -3.50 -3.72 2.71
N ARG A 299 -4.60 -3.15 2.19
CA ARG A 299 -4.65 -2.25 1.02
C ARG A 299 -4.75 -0.76 1.37
N GLN A 300 -4.40 -0.41 2.60
CA GLN A 300 -4.52 0.95 3.13
C GLN A 300 -3.85 2.04 2.26
N ARG A 301 -2.72 1.74 1.60
CA ARG A 301 -2.04 2.69 0.69
C ARG A 301 -2.85 3.02 -0.55
N GLU A 302 -3.50 2.02 -1.16
CA GLU A 302 -4.34 2.21 -2.35
C GLU A 302 -5.57 3.07 -1.99
N PHE A 303 -6.20 2.78 -0.86
CA PHE A 303 -7.30 3.57 -0.33
C PHE A 303 -6.93 5.06 -0.14
N ILE A 304 -5.79 5.34 0.49
CA ILE A 304 -5.35 6.73 0.72
C ILE A 304 -5.09 7.45 -0.61
N ALA A 305 -4.48 6.77 -1.60
CA ALA A 305 -4.25 7.35 -2.92
C ALA A 305 -5.57 7.75 -3.60
N LEU A 306 -6.58 6.87 -3.57
CA LEU A 306 -7.90 7.14 -4.14
C LEU A 306 -8.63 8.30 -3.45
N ILE A 307 -8.61 8.35 -2.11
CA ILE A 307 -9.20 9.45 -1.34
C ILE A 307 -8.52 10.78 -1.64
N ASN A 308 -7.19 10.79 -1.78
CA ASN A 308 -6.43 11.99 -2.11
C ASN A 308 -6.76 12.48 -3.53
N GLU A 309 -6.75 11.59 -4.53
CA GLU A 309 -7.10 11.92 -5.91
C GLU A 309 -8.52 12.50 -6.02
N MET A 310 -9.49 11.89 -5.32
CA MET A 310 -10.86 12.39 -5.27
C MET A 310 -10.94 13.79 -4.65
N SER A 311 -10.17 14.04 -3.59
CA SER A 311 -10.12 15.32 -2.86
C SER A 311 -9.34 16.42 -3.59
N GLU A 312 -8.58 16.08 -4.63
CA GLU A 312 -7.96 17.06 -5.54
C GLU A 312 -8.90 17.50 -6.65
N LYS A 313 -9.71 16.57 -7.17
CA LYS A 313 -10.69 16.86 -8.23
C LYS A 313 -11.92 17.63 -7.74
N ARG A 314 -12.15 17.67 -6.42
CA ARG A 314 -13.33 18.27 -5.79
C ARG A 314 -12.91 19.28 -4.72
N GLN A 315 -13.83 20.17 -4.34
CA GLN A 315 -13.69 20.97 -3.12
C GLN A 315 -14.42 20.26 -1.98
N PRO A 316 -13.74 19.40 -1.20
CA PRO A 316 -14.39 18.68 -0.10
C PRO A 316 -14.85 19.64 0.99
N ALA A 317 -15.96 19.27 1.64
CA ALA A 317 -16.46 19.96 2.82
C ALA A 317 -15.45 19.88 3.97
N ILE A 318 -15.53 20.83 4.90
CA ILE A 318 -14.64 20.92 6.07
C ILE A 318 -14.67 19.64 6.90
N GLU A 319 -15.84 19.04 7.13
CA GLU A 319 -15.93 17.81 7.93
C GLU A 319 -15.18 16.64 7.28
N PHE A 320 -15.15 16.57 5.95
CA PHE A 320 -14.42 15.53 5.23
C PHE A 320 -12.91 15.76 5.27
N LEU A 321 -12.47 17.01 5.18
CA LEU A 321 -11.06 17.36 5.36
C LEU A 321 -10.57 17.07 6.78
N GLU A 322 -11.37 17.29 7.81
CA GLU A 322 -11.04 16.90 9.20
C GLU A 322 -10.80 15.38 9.30
N TYR A 323 -11.64 14.57 8.65
CA TYR A 323 -11.42 13.13 8.55
C TYR A 323 -10.12 12.80 7.83
N GLN A 324 -9.88 13.40 6.66
CA GLN A 324 -8.70 13.15 5.84
C GLN A 324 -7.40 13.53 6.57
N VAL A 325 -7.38 14.64 7.31
CA VAL A 325 -6.22 15.05 8.13
C VAL A 325 -5.88 14.00 9.19
N ASN A 326 -6.88 13.41 9.84
CA ASN A 326 -6.63 12.36 10.83
C ASN A 326 -6.09 11.08 10.18
N LEU A 327 -6.64 10.70 9.03
CA LEU A 327 -6.17 9.56 8.23
C LEU A 327 -4.71 9.74 7.78
N LEU A 328 -4.36 10.93 7.28
CA LEU A 328 -3.01 11.21 6.80
C LEU A 328 -2.01 11.27 7.96
N ASN A 329 -2.40 11.84 9.11
CA ASN A 329 -1.57 11.88 10.31
C ASN A 329 -1.30 10.48 10.87
N SER A 330 -2.31 9.62 10.98
CA SER A 330 -2.12 8.26 11.49
C SER A 330 -1.24 7.40 10.58
N ASN A 331 -1.12 7.77 9.31
CA ASN A 331 -0.28 7.09 8.31
C ASN A 331 1.08 7.78 8.07
N ASN A 332 1.41 8.83 8.83
CA ASN A 332 2.66 9.59 8.73
C ASN A 332 2.93 10.17 7.32
N LEU A 333 1.88 10.61 6.61
CA LEU A 333 1.96 11.25 5.30
C LEU A 333 2.02 12.77 5.43
N GLU A 334 3.20 13.28 5.81
CA GLU A 334 3.43 14.68 6.21
C GLU A 334 3.11 15.70 5.09
N ASN A 335 3.48 15.43 3.83
CA ASN A 335 3.28 16.37 2.73
C ASN A 335 1.79 16.57 2.40
N GLU A 336 1.05 15.48 2.25
CA GLU A 336 -0.39 15.49 2.00
C GLU A 336 -1.14 16.07 3.20
N TYR A 337 -0.68 15.77 4.41
CA TYR A 337 -1.21 16.34 5.65
C TYR A 337 -1.09 17.88 5.66
N CYS A 338 0.10 18.43 5.40
CA CYS A 338 0.32 19.89 5.34
C CYS A 338 -0.47 20.58 4.21
N ARG A 339 -0.58 19.93 3.03
CA ARG A 339 -1.43 20.42 1.93
C ARG A 339 -2.91 20.46 2.34
N THR A 340 -3.39 19.43 3.03
CA THR A 340 -4.78 19.34 3.49
C THR A 340 -5.09 20.36 4.58
N LEU A 341 -4.18 20.56 5.54
CA LEU A 341 -4.28 21.64 6.53
C LEU A 341 -4.31 23.04 5.90
N SER A 342 -3.52 23.26 4.85
CA SER A 342 -3.55 24.52 4.09
C SER A 342 -4.91 24.79 3.44
N LYS A 343 -5.55 23.75 2.87
CA LYS A 343 -6.92 23.85 2.33
C LYS A 343 -7.93 24.14 3.44
N MET A 344 -7.82 23.45 4.59
CA MET A 344 -8.68 23.68 5.75
C MET A 344 -8.55 25.11 6.30
N PHE A 345 -7.33 25.65 6.38
CA PHE A 345 -7.10 27.04 6.77
C PHE A 345 -7.93 28.00 5.92
N GLN A 346 -7.85 27.87 4.59
CA GLN A 346 -8.55 28.75 3.66
C GLN A 346 -10.06 28.68 3.85
N LEU A 347 -10.61 27.46 3.97
CA LEU A 347 -12.04 27.26 4.19
C LEU A 347 -12.52 27.78 5.55
N TYR A 348 -11.75 27.57 6.62
CA TYR A 348 -12.07 28.13 7.93
C TYR A 348 -12.04 29.65 7.95
N TYR A 349 -11.07 30.24 7.26
CA TYR A 349 -10.95 31.67 7.13
C TYR A 349 -12.15 32.29 6.40
N ILE A 350 -12.53 31.71 5.26
CA ILE A 350 -13.71 32.14 4.47
C ILE A 350 -15.00 31.98 5.29
N ALA A 351 -15.12 30.89 6.06
CA ALA A 351 -16.26 30.64 6.94
C ALA A 351 -16.30 31.53 8.20
N GLY A 352 -15.33 32.43 8.40
CA GLY A 352 -15.22 33.29 9.59
C GLY A 352 -14.83 32.56 10.88
N LYS A 353 -14.43 31.30 10.80
CA LYS A 353 -14.00 30.48 11.95
C LYS A 353 -12.50 30.68 12.22
N TYR A 354 -12.11 31.89 12.60
CA TYR A 354 -10.71 32.30 12.68
C TYR A 354 -9.88 31.50 13.69
N ALA A 355 -10.43 31.10 14.85
CA ALA A 355 -9.73 30.28 15.83
C ALA A 355 -9.28 28.93 15.23
N LYS A 356 -10.19 28.24 14.53
CA LYS A 356 -9.88 26.97 13.83
C LYS A 356 -8.91 27.17 12.66
N ALA A 357 -8.96 28.31 11.97
CA ALA A 357 -7.96 28.65 10.97
C ALA A 357 -6.57 28.83 11.62
N GLY A 358 -6.50 29.48 12.78
CA GLY A 358 -5.27 29.58 13.59
C GLY A 358 -4.72 28.22 14.00
N GLU A 359 -5.56 27.32 14.50
CA GLU A 359 -5.17 25.94 14.85
C GLU A 359 -4.64 25.16 13.63
N ALA A 360 -5.29 25.29 12.46
CA ALA A 360 -4.83 24.63 11.24
C ALA A 360 -3.47 25.16 10.76
N LEU A 361 -3.23 26.47 10.90
CA LEU A 361 -1.93 27.08 10.60
C LEU A 361 -0.85 26.64 11.58
N ASP A 362 -1.15 26.63 12.88
CA ASP A 362 -0.20 26.22 13.92
C ASP A 362 0.23 24.76 13.74
N ARG A 363 -0.72 23.85 13.52
CA ARG A 363 -0.46 22.44 13.21
C ARG A 363 0.35 22.24 11.93
N ASN A 364 0.20 23.13 10.96
CA ASN A 364 0.97 23.07 9.71
C ASN A 364 2.40 23.58 9.94
N ALA A 365 2.54 24.72 10.63
CA ALA A 365 3.82 25.30 11.01
C ALA A 365 4.62 24.43 11.99
N ASP A 366 3.98 23.53 12.73
CA ASP A 366 4.65 22.51 13.55
C ASP A 366 5.35 21.43 12.71
N VAL A 367 4.82 21.13 11.52
CA VAL A 367 5.34 20.09 10.62
C VAL A 367 6.23 20.67 9.51
N ASP A 368 5.82 21.76 8.86
CA ASP A 368 6.61 22.49 7.85
C ASP A 368 6.73 23.98 8.20
N PRO A 369 7.60 24.37 9.13
CA PRO A 369 7.80 25.78 9.51
C PRO A 369 8.22 26.70 8.35
N TYR A 370 8.74 26.13 7.26
CA TYR A 370 9.38 26.85 6.15
C TYR A 370 8.46 27.04 4.93
N GLU A 371 7.16 26.74 5.04
CA GLU A 371 6.22 26.97 3.94
C GLU A 371 6.04 28.48 3.71
N PRO A 372 6.36 29.00 2.50
CA PRO A 372 6.42 30.45 2.26
C PRO A 372 5.07 31.16 2.45
N GLY A 373 3.95 30.42 2.39
CA GLY A 373 2.63 30.98 2.62
C GLY A 373 2.26 31.15 4.09
N HIS A 374 3.04 30.64 5.05
CA HIS A 374 2.71 30.70 6.48
C HIS A 374 2.68 32.14 7.01
N HIS A 375 3.61 32.99 6.58
CA HIS A 375 3.61 34.41 6.95
C HIS A 375 2.37 35.13 6.44
N THR A 376 2.00 34.93 5.18
CA THR A 376 0.78 35.52 4.61
C THR A 376 -0.47 35.05 5.36
N ARG A 377 -0.57 33.76 5.67
CA ARG A 377 -1.70 33.19 6.44
C ARG A 377 -1.74 33.72 7.88
N LEU A 378 -0.59 33.90 8.53
CA LEU A 378 -0.50 34.50 9.86
C LEU A 378 -0.98 35.96 9.82
N GLU A 379 -0.51 36.75 8.86
CA GLU A 379 -0.95 38.15 8.69
C GLU A 379 -2.46 38.26 8.44
N MET A 380 -3.04 37.33 7.68
CA MET A 380 -4.49 37.27 7.47
C MET A 380 -5.28 37.12 8.79
N LEU A 381 -4.69 36.47 9.81
CA LEU A 381 -5.27 36.25 11.13
C LEU A 381 -4.99 37.38 12.13
N ARG A 382 -4.18 38.39 11.76
CA ARG A 382 -3.83 39.51 12.65
C ARG A 382 -5.09 40.23 13.13
N GLY A 383 -5.24 40.32 14.45
CA GLY A 383 -6.41 40.94 15.10
C GLY A 383 -7.72 40.14 15.00
N LYS A 384 -7.70 38.91 14.46
CA LYS A 384 -8.88 38.03 14.31
C LYS A 384 -8.86 36.79 15.20
N ILE A 385 -7.72 36.46 15.79
CA ILE A 385 -7.52 35.35 16.74
C ILE A 385 -6.98 35.87 18.07
N ASP A 386 -6.94 35.00 19.07
CA ASP A 386 -6.38 35.32 20.38
C ASP A 386 -4.92 35.83 20.26
N PRO A 387 -4.55 36.96 20.90
CA PRO A 387 -3.21 37.51 20.82
C PRO A 387 -2.11 36.56 21.31
N GLY A 388 -2.40 35.69 22.28
CA GLY A 388 -1.49 34.66 22.75
C GLY A 388 -1.24 33.61 21.67
N GLN A 389 -2.30 33.07 21.07
CA GLN A 389 -2.22 32.13 19.95
C GLN A 389 -1.48 32.74 18.75
N PHE A 390 -1.76 34.00 18.40
CA PHE A 390 -1.07 34.72 17.32
C PHE A 390 0.44 34.82 17.59
N ASN A 391 0.83 35.21 18.81
CA ASN A 391 2.22 35.36 19.19
C ASN A 391 2.97 34.02 19.21
N THR A 392 2.32 32.93 19.63
CA THR A 392 2.90 31.58 19.58
C THR A 392 3.26 31.18 18.15
N ILE A 393 2.31 31.32 17.22
CA ILE A 393 2.53 31.00 15.80
C ILE A 393 3.58 31.96 15.20
N ALA A 394 3.51 33.25 15.52
CA ALA A 394 4.47 34.25 15.06
C ALA A 394 5.89 33.97 15.53
N ASN A 395 6.08 33.56 16.79
CA ASN A 395 7.39 33.24 17.33
C ASN A 395 8.00 31.99 16.66
N ARG A 396 7.18 30.97 16.42
CA ARG A 396 7.58 29.76 15.68
C ARG A 396 8.02 30.07 14.25
N LEU A 397 7.39 31.04 13.59
CA LEU A 397 7.75 31.47 12.23
C LEU A 397 8.91 32.51 12.21
N LYS A 398 9.09 33.32 13.26
CA LYS A 398 10.16 34.33 13.36
C LYS A 398 11.53 33.73 13.68
N SER A 399 11.60 32.68 14.49
CA SER A 399 12.86 31.94 14.70
C SER A 399 13.40 31.32 13.40
N VAL A 400 12.58 31.30 12.35
CA VAL A 400 12.87 30.70 11.05
C VAL A 400 13.19 31.76 9.97
N ALA A 401 12.48 32.89 9.94
CA ALA A 401 12.70 33.97 8.96
C ALA A 401 14.05 34.70 9.14
N ALA A 402 14.60 34.77 10.36
CA ALA A 402 15.91 35.35 10.62
C ALA A 402 17.07 34.53 10.01
N ALA A 403 16.87 33.23 9.77
CA ALA A 403 17.88 32.33 9.24
C ALA A 403 17.89 32.23 7.68
N ALA A 404 16.89 32.80 6.99
CA ALA A 404 16.61 32.57 5.57
C ALA A 404 17.01 33.71 4.60
N ALA A 405 17.52 34.84 5.08
CA ALA A 405 17.88 35.98 4.20
C ALA A 405 19.35 35.90 3.72
N PRO A 406 19.65 36.13 2.41
CA PRO A 406 21.03 36.17 1.93
C PRO A 406 21.71 37.52 2.26
N PRO A 407 23.04 37.57 2.41
CA PRO A 407 23.76 38.80 2.65
C PRO A 407 23.86 39.58 1.33
N SER A 408 23.07 40.65 1.16
CA SER A 408 23.25 41.59 0.05
C SER A 408 23.98 42.85 0.52
N SER A 409 25.02 43.19 -0.24
CA SER A 409 25.95 44.28 -0.02
C SER A 409 25.40 45.62 -0.53
N THR A 410 25.17 46.56 0.39
CA THR A 410 25.71 47.94 0.43
C THR A 410 24.77 48.85 1.23
N PRO A 411 25.26 49.48 2.32
CA PRO A 411 24.55 50.57 2.96
C PRO A 411 24.92 51.90 2.28
N SER A 412 23.92 52.69 1.88
CA SER A 412 24.14 54.11 1.61
C SER A 412 24.21 54.86 2.95
N VAL A 413 25.34 55.55 3.16
CA VAL A 413 25.69 56.24 4.41
C VAL A 413 25.07 57.63 4.44
N SER A 414 24.47 58.00 5.59
CA SER A 414 24.46 59.35 6.19
C SER A 414 23.91 59.27 7.63
N PRO A 415 24.35 60.14 8.56
CA PRO A 415 25.26 59.72 9.63
C PRO A 415 24.65 59.88 11.04
N ASP A 416 25.07 59.03 11.99
CA ASP A 416 25.84 59.50 13.16
C ASP A 416 26.06 58.40 14.23
N LEU A 417 27.30 58.40 14.72
CA LEU A 417 27.86 57.76 15.92
C LEU A 417 28.30 56.28 15.83
N SER A 418 29.58 56.19 15.45
CA SER A 418 30.52 55.09 15.39
C SER A 418 30.74 54.27 16.67
N GLY A 419 30.90 52.96 16.49
CA GLY A 419 32.18 52.33 16.81
C GLY A 419 32.13 50.91 17.39
N GLY A 420 32.45 49.92 16.54
CA GLY A 420 33.07 48.66 16.98
C GLY A 420 32.41 47.38 16.46
N ALA A 421 32.79 46.94 15.25
CA ALA A 421 32.47 45.62 14.71
C ALA A 421 33.70 44.69 14.81
N SER A 422 33.49 43.47 15.32
CA SER A 422 34.25 42.22 15.12
C SER A 422 33.53 41.15 15.96
N SER A 423 33.26 39.91 15.57
CA SER A 423 33.58 39.07 14.40
C SER A 423 32.70 37.80 14.49
N ASP A 424 32.38 37.21 13.33
CA ASP A 424 31.58 36.00 13.09
C ASP A 424 31.51 34.91 14.18
N GLU A 425 30.29 34.63 14.67
CA GLU A 425 29.82 33.29 15.04
C GLU A 425 28.41 33.13 14.43
N SER A 426 28.36 32.64 13.19
CA SER A 426 27.14 32.51 12.40
C SER A 426 26.29 31.33 12.88
N GLU A 427 25.04 31.61 13.25
CA GLU A 427 23.96 30.62 13.33
C GLU A 427 23.93 29.75 12.05
N PRO A 428 23.63 28.44 12.13
CA PRO A 428 23.63 27.60 10.95
C PRO A 428 22.61 28.12 9.94
N THR A 429 23.05 28.33 8.70
CA THR A 429 22.21 28.90 7.65
C THR A 429 21.08 27.92 7.28
N VAL A 430 19.94 28.41 6.78
CA VAL A 430 18.80 27.55 6.36
C VAL A 430 19.23 26.46 5.37
N LEU A 431 20.23 26.75 4.54
CA LEU A 431 20.86 25.79 3.65
C LEU A 431 21.52 24.64 4.45
N GLU A 432 22.29 24.94 5.48
CA GLU A 432 22.97 23.95 6.31
C GLU A 432 21.99 23.05 7.08
N ASP A 433 20.86 23.60 7.53
CA ASP A 433 19.83 22.83 8.23
C ASP A 433 19.08 21.89 7.27
N PHE A 434 18.80 22.33 6.03
CA PHE A 434 18.25 21.45 5.00
C PHE A 434 19.25 20.40 4.51
N ILE A 435 20.54 20.76 4.36
CA ILE A 435 21.62 19.82 4.06
C ILE A 435 21.71 18.77 5.16
N LEU A 436 21.68 19.19 6.43
CA LEU A 436 21.71 18.29 7.58
C LEU A 436 20.46 17.38 7.61
N GLN A 437 19.27 17.89 7.31
CA GLN A 437 18.06 17.07 7.21
C GLN A 437 18.13 16.06 6.06
N ALA A 438 18.60 16.48 4.89
CA ALA A 438 18.81 15.59 3.74
C ALA A 438 19.86 14.53 4.05
N GLU A 439 20.94 14.90 4.74
CA GLU A 439 21.99 14.00 5.21
C GLU A 439 21.46 13.01 6.24
N ILE A 440 20.64 13.45 7.20
CA ILE A 440 19.96 12.56 8.14
C ILE A 440 19.02 11.62 7.37
N TYR A 441 18.18 12.09 6.46
CA TYR A 441 17.30 11.18 5.71
C TYR A 441 18.09 10.18 4.86
N GLN A 442 19.21 10.59 4.27
CA GLN A 442 20.09 9.74 3.47
C GLN A 442 20.88 8.73 4.32
N GLN A 443 21.39 9.14 5.48
CA GLN A 443 22.07 8.29 6.46
C GLN A 443 21.13 7.23 7.04
N TYR A 444 19.84 7.55 7.16
CA TYR A 444 18.81 6.66 7.70
C TYR A 444 17.97 5.95 6.60
N GLY A 445 18.42 5.95 5.34
CA GLY A 445 17.82 5.16 4.25
C GLY A 445 16.46 5.67 3.73
N MET A 446 15.99 6.82 4.20
CA MET A 446 14.72 7.44 3.81
C MET A 446 14.86 8.21 2.49
N ARG A 447 15.17 7.48 1.40
CA ARG A 447 15.53 8.06 0.09
C ARG A 447 14.47 9.02 -0.47
N SER A 448 13.18 8.72 -0.31
CA SER A 448 12.11 9.63 -0.77
C SER A 448 12.14 10.98 -0.02
N LYS A 449 12.30 10.95 1.31
CA LYS A 449 12.41 12.16 2.14
C LYS A 449 13.71 12.92 1.88
N ALA A 450 14.82 12.20 1.66
CA ALA A 450 16.09 12.81 1.27
C ALA A 450 15.95 13.52 -0.08
N LEU A 451 15.37 12.87 -1.10
CA LEU A 451 15.12 13.46 -2.41
C LEU A 451 14.18 14.67 -2.33
N GLU A 452 13.13 14.63 -1.51
CA GLU A 452 12.24 15.77 -1.29
C GLU A 452 12.97 16.97 -0.67
N ARG A 453 13.87 16.74 0.29
CA ARG A 453 14.69 17.82 0.87
C ARG A 453 15.71 18.35 -0.13
N LEU A 454 16.35 17.48 -0.92
CA LEU A 454 17.28 17.88 -1.99
C LEU A 454 16.56 18.65 -3.12
N GLU A 455 15.32 18.27 -3.46
CA GLU A 455 14.48 19.02 -4.40
C GLU A 455 14.09 20.39 -3.85
N ARG A 456 13.82 20.48 -2.54
CA ARG A 456 13.57 21.75 -1.86
C ARG A 456 14.80 22.65 -1.87
N ILE A 457 15.99 22.09 -1.59
CA ILE A 457 17.27 22.81 -1.64
C ILE A 457 17.50 23.37 -3.04
N SER A 458 17.35 22.57 -4.11
CA SER A 458 17.56 23.06 -5.48
C SER A 458 16.58 24.16 -5.92
N LYS A 459 15.36 24.21 -5.35
CA LYS A 459 14.39 25.28 -5.60
C LYS A 459 14.68 26.56 -4.82
N LEU A 460 15.12 26.43 -3.57
CA LEU A 460 15.35 27.57 -2.67
C LEU A 460 16.74 28.19 -2.86
N PHE A 461 17.74 27.37 -3.21
CA PHE A 461 19.15 27.73 -3.36
C PHE A 461 19.70 27.16 -4.68
N PRO A 462 19.31 27.73 -5.83
CA PRO A 462 19.76 27.23 -7.13
C PRO A 462 21.27 27.43 -7.32
N HIS A 463 21.95 26.41 -7.86
CA HIS A 463 23.40 26.38 -8.13
C HIS A 463 24.32 26.35 -6.91
N GLU A 464 23.79 26.17 -5.70
CA GLU A 464 24.57 26.16 -4.46
C GLU A 464 25.48 24.91 -4.32
N GLU A 465 25.27 23.88 -5.13
CA GLU A 465 26.19 22.73 -5.24
C GLU A 465 27.56 23.07 -5.86
N GLU A 466 27.66 24.22 -6.55
CA GLU A 466 28.94 24.71 -7.08
C GLU A 466 29.83 25.29 -5.96
N SER A 467 29.23 25.87 -4.92
CA SER A 467 29.89 26.45 -3.73
C SER A 467 29.96 25.48 -2.55
N ASN A 468 29.04 24.52 -2.43
CA ASN A 468 28.92 23.64 -1.26
C ASN A 468 29.22 22.16 -1.60
N GLU A 469 30.41 21.70 -1.20
CA GLU A 469 30.90 20.34 -1.45
C GLU A 469 30.02 19.25 -0.84
N LYS A 470 29.47 19.47 0.37
CA LYS A 470 28.57 18.51 1.03
C LYS A 470 27.26 18.32 0.28
N LEU A 471 26.70 19.40 -0.26
CA LEU A 471 25.47 19.34 -1.05
C LEU A 471 25.69 18.57 -2.36
N ARG A 472 26.84 18.77 -2.99
CA ARG A 472 27.24 18.05 -4.22
C ARG A 472 27.44 16.56 -3.96
N GLU A 473 28.03 16.19 -2.84
CA GLU A 473 28.12 14.79 -2.40
C GLU A 473 26.72 14.20 -2.14
N LEU A 474 25.83 14.92 -1.45
CA LEU A 474 24.46 14.49 -1.20
C LEU A 474 23.64 14.31 -2.49
N TYR A 475 23.77 15.20 -3.47
CA TYR A 475 23.13 15.05 -4.78
C TYR A 475 23.65 13.81 -5.53
N ARG A 476 24.96 13.58 -5.50
CA ARG A 476 25.58 12.39 -6.10
C ARG A 476 25.09 11.11 -5.42
N ASP A 477 25.13 11.08 -4.09
CA ASP A 477 24.79 9.90 -3.29
C ASP A 477 23.29 9.58 -3.33
N ALA A 478 22.43 10.60 -3.49
CA ALA A 478 21.00 10.41 -3.70
C ALA A 478 20.63 10.08 -5.16
N GLY A 479 21.54 10.27 -6.11
CA GLY A 479 21.27 10.19 -7.55
C GLY A 479 20.32 11.29 -8.03
N PHE A 480 20.34 12.46 -7.39
CA PHE A 480 19.47 13.59 -7.67
C PHE A 480 20.19 14.60 -8.57
N ALA A 481 19.62 14.89 -9.74
CA ALA A 481 20.13 15.91 -10.66
C ALA A 481 19.18 17.12 -10.66
N PRO A 482 19.60 18.27 -10.12
CA PRO A 482 18.77 19.46 -10.10
C PRO A 482 18.59 20.01 -11.53
N LYS A 483 17.39 20.52 -11.84
CA LYS A 483 17.07 21.17 -13.12
C LYS A 483 16.83 22.65 -12.89
N TYR A 484 17.62 23.49 -13.55
CA TYR A 484 17.50 24.94 -13.44
C TYR A 484 16.96 25.54 -14.75
N PRO A 485 16.16 26.62 -14.68
CA PRO A 485 15.78 27.39 -15.86
C PRO A 485 17.00 28.10 -16.46
N ASP A 486 17.13 28.09 -17.79
CA ASP A 486 18.25 28.68 -18.52
C ASP A 486 18.42 30.18 -18.20
N GLY A 487 19.56 30.59 -17.62
CA GLY A 487 19.98 32.00 -17.64
C GLY A 487 20.72 32.65 -16.46
N ALA A 488 21.24 31.94 -15.44
CA ALA A 488 21.97 32.62 -14.37
C ALA A 488 23.18 31.82 -13.82
N ARG A 489 24.40 32.21 -14.22
CA ARG A 489 25.66 31.84 -13.54
C ARG A 489 26.28 33.08 -12.91
N PRO A 490 26.71 33.05 -11.64
CA PRO A 490 27.68 34.01 -11.11
C PRO A 490 29.13 33.49 -11.24
N ALA A 491 30.07 34.44 -11.23
CA ALA A 491 31.49 34.25 -11.52
C ALA A 491 32.29 33.61 -10.38
N THR A 492 33.34 32.88 -10.76
CA THR A 492 34.36 32.24 -9.92
C THR A 492 35.11 33.24 -9.03
N ARG A 493 35.41 32.85 -7.77
CA ARG A 493 36.32 33.60 -6.88
C ARG A 493 37.46 32.72 -6.36
N VAL A 494 38.64 33.34 -6.34
CA VAL A 494 40.00 32.84 -6.09
C VAL A 494 40.31 32.71 -4.58
N GLU A 495 41.15 31.73 -4.22
CA GLU A 495 41.76 31.51 -2.89
C GLU A 495 42.57 32.70 -2.36
N ALA A 496 42.54 32.94 -1.03
CA ALA A 496 43.65 33.57 -0.29
C ALA A 496 43.55 33.44 1.26
N SER A 497 44.57 32.76 1.82
CA SER A 497 45.35 33.01 3.07
C SER A 497 44.72 33.39 4.42
N ALA A 498 45.14 32.66 5.48
CA ALA A 498 45.22 33.08 6.89
C ALA A 498 46.22 34.25 7.08
N PRO A 499 46.21 35.11 8.16
CA PRO A 499 46.39 34.70 9.57
C PRO A 499 45.85 35.63 10.72
N ALA A 500 46.07 35.16 11.97
CA ALA A 500 46.52 35.90 13.18
C ALA A 500 45.55 36.17 14.38
N ALA A 501 46.15 36.10 15.57
CA ALA A 501 45.62 36.01 16.95
C ALA A 501 45.35 37.40 17.64
N PRO A 502 44.74 37.45 18.86
CA PRO A 502 43.88 38.56 19.32
C PRO A 502 44.52 39.55 20.32
N PRO A 503 43.90 40.73 20.55
CA PRO A 503 44.14 41.55 21.76
C PRO A 503 42.81 41.95 22.48
N PRO A 504 42.81 42.66 23.63
CA PRO A 504 42.35 42.09 24.90
C PRO A 504 41.05 42.70 25.46
N ALA A 505 40.60 42.07 26.54
CA ALA A 505 39.36 42.30 27.29
C ALA A 505 39.00 43.76 27.61
N ARG A 506 37.69 44.04 27.54
CA ARG A 506 37.04 45.13 28.29
C ARG A 506 35.83 44.56 29.03
N VAL A 507 35.86 44.77 30.35
CA VAL A 507 34.80 44.48 31.31
C VAL A 507 33.75 45.58 31.20
N ASN A 508 32.45 45.23 31.12
CA ASN A 508 31.33 45.91 31.80
C ASN A 508 29.96 45.22 31.55
N ASP A 509 29.33 44.73 32.64
CA ASP A 509 27.88 44.51 32.90
C ASP A 509 27.00 43.65 31.95
N GLU A 510 27.33 42.36 31.73
CA GLU A 510 26.68 41.44 30.77
C GLU A 510 25.90 40.22 31.35
N ASN A 511 25.62 40.14 32.65
CA ASN A 511 25.35 38.82 33.28
C ASN A 511 23.98 38.14 33.03
N ALA A 512 22.99 38.72 32.34
CA ALA A 512 21.66 38.09 32.17
C ALA A 512 21.41 37.52 30.76
N VAL A 513 21.77 38.28 29.72
CA VAL A 513 21.58 37.88 28.31
C VAL A 513 22.54 36.76 27.94
N ASP A 514 23.77 36.85 28.44
CA ASP A 514 24.85 35.89 28.20
C ASP A 514 24.58 34.53 28.84
N ASN A 515 23.92 34.54 30.01
CA ASN A 515 23.50 33.34 30.72
C ASN A 515 22.37 32.58 30.00
N PHE A 516 21.43 33.29 29.37
CA PHE A 516 20.34 32.66 28.60
C PHE A 516 20.84 32.08 27.27
N ALA A 517 21.77 32.77 26.61
CA ALA A 517 22.44 32.27 25.41
C ALA A 517 23.18 30.95 25.69
N ARG A 518 23.95 30.90 26.79
CA ARG A 518 24.64 29.67 27.26
C ARG A 518 23.69 28.51 27.50
N VAL A 519 22.55 28.72 28.18
CA VAL A 519 21.54 27.65 28.38
C VAL A 519 21.04 27.15 27.03
N THR A 520 20.72 28.06 26.11
CA THR A 520 20.10 27.72 24.82
C THR A 520 21.06 26.91 23.93
N GLU A 521 22.32 27.33 23.85
CA GLU A 521 23.36 26.67 23.05
C GLU A 521 23.69 25.27 23.59
N ILE A 522 23.94 25.17 24.91
CA ILE A 522 24.20 23.88 25.58
C ILE A 522 23.01 22.95 25.41
N THR A 523 21.78 23.46 25.59
CA THR A 523 20.55 22.67 25.39
C THR A 523 20.46 22.16 23.95
N ARG A 524 20.68 23.01 22.94
CA ARG A 524 20.65 22.61 21.53
C ARG A 524 21.66 21.51 21.23
N SER A 525 22.88 21.63 21.73
CA SER A 525 23.96 20.66 21.53
C SER A 525 23.67 19.31 22.19
N ILE A 526 23.04 19.31 23.38
CA ILE A 526 22.66 18.10 24.11
C ILE A 526 21.50 17.37 23.43
N TYR A 527 20.46 18.06 22.95
CA TYR A 527 19.29 17.43 22.31
C TYR A 527 19.57 16.86 20.92
N ARG A 528 20.62 17.35 20.23
CA ARG A 528 21.13 16.79 18.97
C ARG A 528 21.75 15.40 19.13
N GLN A 529 22.06 14.99 20.36
CA GLN A 529 22.72 13.70 20.61
C GLN A 529 21.72 12.53 20.59
N ALA A 530 22.11 11.45 19.92
CA ALA A 530 21.27 10.27 19.72
C ALA A 530 21.35 9.24 20.86
N SER A 531 22.42 9.26 21.68
CA SER A 531 22.66 8.28 22.74
C SER A 531 22.87 8.94 24.09
N VAL A 532 22.52 8.25 25.17
CA VAL A 532 22.72 8.73 26.56
C VAL A 532 24.20 9.09 26.82
N LYS A 533 25.13 8.30 26.29
CA LYS A 533 26.57 8.55 26.44
C LYS A 533 26.98 9.86 25.76
N ASN A 534 26.48 10.11 24.55
CA ASN A 534 26.80 11.34 23.82
C ASN A 534 26.14 12.56 24.45
N VAL A 535 24.90 12.42 24.93
CA VAL A 535 24.20 13.47 25.72
C VAL A 535 25.06 13.90 26.90
N LEU A 536 25.53 12.95 27.72
CA LEU A 536 26.39 13.25 28.87
C LEU A 536 27.75 13.84 28.45
N PHE A 537 28.37 13.30 27.38
CA PHE A 537 29.67 13.76 26.89
C PHE A 537 29.58 15.21 26.42
N THR A 538 28.61 15.53 25.58
CA THR A 538 28.40 16.89 25.09
C THR A 538 28.07 17.83 26.23
N ALA A 539 27.21 17.41 27.17
CA ALA A 539 26.85 18.24 28.32
C ALA A 539 28.07 18.63 29.17
N VAL A 540 28.90 17.67 29.61
CA VAL A 540 30.04 17.99 30.48
C VAL A 540 31.07 18.88 29.78
N ASN A 541 31.29 18.67 28.48
CA ASN A 541 32.24 19.46 27.70
C ASN A 541 31.76 20.90 27.50
N GLU A 542 30.51 21.09 27.07
CA GLU A 542 29.99 22.44 26.82
C GLU A 542 29.81 23.21 28.13
N ILE A 543 29.24 22.57 29.16
CA ILE A 543 29.08 23.21 30.48
C ILE A 543 30.45 23.57 31.06
N GLY A 544 31.43 22.67 30.99
CA GLY A 544 32.77 22.93 31.49
C GLY A 544 33.43 24.14 30.83
N ARG A 545 33.32 24.27 29.50
CA ARG A 545 33.84 25.41 28.74
C ARG A 545 33.08 26.70 29.05
N HIS A 546 31.75 26.70 28.96
CA HIS A 546 30.95 27.92 29.15
C HIS A 546 30.97 28.45 30.58
N PHE A 547 31.15 27.58 31.58
CA PHE A 547 31.30 28.01 32.97
C PHE A 547 32.75 28.32 33.35
N ASN A 548 33.72 28.14 32.44
CA ASN A 548 35.15 28.20 32.73
C ASN A 548 35.52 27.39 33.99
N ALA A 549 34.91 26.21 34.12
CA ALA A 549 35.13 25.32 35.25
C ALA A 549 36.45 24.56 35.06
N SER A 550 37.19 24.34 36.14
CA SER A 550 38.38 23.49 36.09
C SER A 550 37.99 22.07 35.71
N ARG A 551 36.86 21.60 36.25
CA ARG A 551 36.23 20.33 35.87
C ARG A 551 34.71 20.40 35.91
N CYS A 552 34.10 19.58 35.07
CA CYS A 552 32.66 19.34 35.07
C CYS A 552 32.40 17.84 35.02
N VAL A 553 31.61 17.33 35.95
CA VAL A 553 31.30 15.90 36.09
C VAL A 553 29.79 15.72 36.06
N ALA A 554 29.31 14.81 35.21
CA ALA A 554 27.91 14.38 35.21
C ALA A 554 27.84 12.89 35.47
N GLY A 555 27.00 12.49 36.43
CA GLY A 555 26.77 11.10 36.80
C GLY A 555 25.28 10.75 36.81
N LEU A 556 24.92 9.63 36.18
CA LEU A 556 23.59 9.02 36.34
C LEU A 556 23.67 7.94 37.41
N CYS A 557 23.03 8.17 38.55
CA CYS A 557 23.11 7.32 39.73
C CYS A 557 21.78 7.32 40.48
N THR A 558 21.35 6.16 40.96
CA THR A 558 20.30 6.06 41.98
C THR A 558 20.91 6.24 43.36
N LEU A 559 20.24 6.97 44.24
CA LEU A 559 20.71 7.26 45.59
C LEU A 559 21.17 5.97 46.32
N GLY A 560 22.40 5.97 46.82
CA GLY A 560 23.00 4.83 47.54
C GLY A 560 23.62 3.73 46.67
N LYS A 561 23.60 3.84 45.34
CA LYS A 561 24.29 2.92 44.41
C LYS A 561 25.40 3.63 43.64
N PRO A 562 26.42 2.92 43.15
CA PRO A 562 27.43 3.51 42.27
C PRO A 562 26.80 4.04 40.96
N PRO A 563 27.42 5.04 40.31
CA PRO A 563 26.91 5.60 39.07
C PRO A 563 26.88 4.57 37.94
N SER A 564 25.73 4.52 37.25
CA SER A 564 25.51 3.70 36.06
C SER A 564 26.24 4.24 34.82
N ALA A 565 26.50 5.55 34.80
CA ALA A 565 27.35 6.23 33.84
C ALA A 565 27.89 7.50 34.49
N ALA A 566 29.16 7.82 34.24
CA ALA A 566 29.77 9.08 34.65
C ALA A 566 30.74 9.55 33.55
N LEU A 567 30.73 10.85 33.26
CA LEU A 567 31.68 11.49 32.35
C LEU A 567 32.22 12.76 32.97
N GLU A 568 33.46 13.08 32.61
CA GLU A 568 34.21 14.24 33.12
C GLU A 568 34.73 15.07 31.95
N TYR A 569 34.66 16.38 32.10
CA TYR A 569 35.44 17.37 31.38
C TYR A 569 36.54 17.92 32.29
N CYS A 570 37.75 18.10 31.73
CA CYS A 570 38.87 18.77 32.39
C CYS A 570 39.34 19.93 31.51
N ALA A 571 39.53 21.10 32.12
CA ALA A 571 40.13 22.23 31.43
C ALA A 571 41.61 21.97 31.07
N PRO A 572 42.16 22.64 30.03
CA PRO A 572 43.57 22.52 29.67
C PRO A 572 44.50 22.77 30.87
N GLY A 573 45.41 21.84 31.14
CA GLY A 573 46.34 21.93 32.28
C GLY A 573 45.81 21.34 33.60
N VAL A 574 44.55 20.91 33.66
CA VAL A 574 43.98 20.20 34.81
C VAL A 574 44.16 18.69 34.63
N LYS A 575 44.72 18.01 35.65
CA LYS A 575 44.91 16.56 35.63
C LYS A 575 43.54 15.84 35.64
N GLN A 576 43.37 14.78 34.85
CA GLN A 576 42.16 13.95 34.90
C GLN A 576 41.99 13.27 36.26
N SER A 577 40.74 13.12 36.68
CA SER A 577 40.39 12.39 37.90
C SER A 577 40.48 10.89 37.65
N ASP A 578 40.87 10.12 38.68
CA ASP A 578 40.74 8.67 38.60
C ASP A 578 39.28 8.24 38.80
N VAL A 579 38.95 7.02 38.39
CA VAL A 579 37.57 6.51 38.43
C VAL A 579 37.03 6.48 39.86
N MET A 580 37.89 6.19 40.85
CA MET A 580 37.50 6.12 42.25
C MET A 580 37.15 7.50 42.82
N ALA A 581 37.91 8.54 42.48
CA ALA A 581 37.59 9.91 42.86
C ALA A 581 36.25 10.36 42.28
N ILE A 582 35.98 10.09 41.00
CA ILE A 582 34.70 10.43 40.36
C ILE A 582 33.54 9.74 41.07
N VAL A 583 33.64 8.44 41.33
CA VAL A 583 32.59 7.67 42.03
C VAL A 583 32.38 8.18 43.45
N LYS A 584 33.45 8.49 44.18
CA LYS A 584 33.36 8.96 45.57
C LYS A 584 32.78 10.37 45.65
N LEU A 585 33.23 11.28 44.78
CA LEU A 585 32.72 12.65 44.72
C LEU A 585 31.25 12.69 44.32
N ILE A 586 30.84 11.91 43.32
CA ILE A 586 29.42 11.73 42.96
C ILE A 586 28.64 11.21 44.16
N GLY A 587 29.11 10.17 44.86
CA GLY A 587 28.40 9.59 46.00
C GLY A 587 28.16 10.57 47.15
N VAL A 588 29.19 11.34 47.52
CA VAL A 588 29.10 12.34 48.61
C VAL A 588 28.22 13.52 48.21
N THR A 589 28.47 14.10 47.03
CA THR A 589 27.67 15.24 46.55
C THR A 589 26.22 14.85 46.30
N GLN A 590 25.95 13.61 45.87
CA GLN A 590 24.58 13.11 45.68
C GLN A 590 23.81 13.08 47.01
N GLN A 591 24.44 12.62 48.09
CA GLN A 591 23.82 12.61 49.42
C GLN A 591 23.56 14.02 49.95
N LEU A 592 24.49 14.96 49.72
CA LEU A 592 24.33 16.36 50.11
C LEU A 592 23.22 17.06 49.30
N ALA A 593 23.09 16.69 48.02
CA ALA A 593 22.14 17.29 47.09
C ALA A 593 20.69 16.78 47.21
N VAL A 594 20.39 15.90 48.18
CA VAL A 594 19.00 15.42 48.45
C VAL A 594 18.06 16.59 48.73
N ASN A 595 18.56 17.65 49.38
CA ASN A 595 17.78 18.84 49.73
C ASN A 595 17.92 20.00 48.72
N GLY A 596 18.53 19.76 47.56
CA GLY A 596 18.69 20.76 46.50
C GLY A 596 20.14 21.02 46.11
N VAL A 597 20.44 22.27 45.72
CA VAL A 597 21.77 22.65 45.21
C VAL A 597 22.80 22.69 46.33
N VAL A 598 23.97 22.12 46.09
CA VAL A 598 25.13 22.17 46.99
C VAL A 598 26.10 23.22 46.46
N ASN A 599 26.31 24.30 47.20
CA ASN A 599 27.26 25.37 46.86
C ASN A 599 28.31 25.52 47.96
N LEU A 600 29.54 25.09 47.70
CA LEU A 600 30.66 25.11 48.63
C LEU A 600 31.76 26.02 48.07
N PRO A 601 31.81 27.31 48.46
CA PRO A 601 32.85 28.24 48.00
C PRO A 601 34.24 27.95 48.61
N ALA A 602 34.28 27.16 49.69
CA ALA A 602 35.50 26.66 50.35
C ALA A 602 35.38 25.13 50.56
N ALA A 603 35.40 24.37 49.46
CA ALA A 603 35.16 22.92 49.47
C ALA A 603 36.22 22.14 50.26
N ARG A 604 37.44 22.69 50.37
CA ARG A 604 38.55 22.08 51.12
C ARG A 604 38.32 22.05 52.63
N ASP A 605 37.73 23.10 53.18
CA ASP A 605 37.51 23.26 54.62
C ASP A 605 36.08 22.87 55.05
N ALA A 606 35.24 22.47 54.09
CA ALA A 606 33.85 22.09 54.31
C ALA A 606 33.74 20.75 55.04
N GLN A 607 33.10 20.75 56.22
CA GLN A 607 32.87 19.54 57.02
C GLN A 607 32.00 18.52 56.26
N GLU A 608 31.14 19.00 55.37
CA GLU A 608 30.28 18.22 54.48
C GLU A 608 31.08 17.34 53.51
N MET A 609 32.31 17.76 53.15
CA MET A 609 33.20 17.03 52.24
C MET A 609 34.17 16.08 52.95
N ALA A 610 34.11 15.96 54.28
CA ALA A 610 34.97 15.07 55.06
C ALA A 610 35.05 13.62 54.52
N PRO A 611 33.96 12.98 54.05
CA PRO A 611 34.01 11.62 53.49
C PRO A 611 34.77 11.49 52.15
N ALA A 612 35.10 12.61 51.50
CA ALA A 612 35.86 12.70 50.26
C ALA A 612 37.08 13.65 50.37
N ALA A 613 37.50 14.02 51.58
CA ALA A 613 38.54 15.02 51.81
C ALA A 613 39.87 14.68 51.10
N GLU A 614 40.28 13.41 51.10
CA GLU A 614 41.48 12.94 50.39
C GLU A 614 41.42 13.28 48.89
N TYR A 615 40.27 13.08 48.25
CA TYR A 615 40.06 13.37 46.83
C TYR A 615 39.98 14.88 46.58
N VAL A 616 39.29 15.64 47.45
CA VAL A 616 39.24 17.12 47.39
C VAL A 616 40.64 17.73 47.47
N HIS A 617 41.51 17.23 48.35
CA HIS A 617 42.90 17.66 48.45
C HIS A 617 43.75 17.23 47.25
N THR A 618 43.67 15.96 46.84
CA THR A 618 44.47 15.41 45.73
C THR A 618 44.15 16.09 44.40
N LEU A 619 42.89 16.45 44.21
CA LEU A 619 42.37 17.11 43.02
C LEU A 619 42.43 18.64 43.11
N ASN A 620 42.91 19.18 44.23
CA ASN A 620 43.03 20.61 44.51
C ASN A 620 41.70 21.37 44.34
N ILE A 621 40.58 20.78 44.76
CA ILE A 621 39.25 21.41 44.63
C ILE A 621 39.11 22.47 45.74
N GLU A 622 39.06 23.75 45.35
CA GLU A 622 38.90 24.89 46.25
C GLU A 622 37.42 25.29 46.39
N SER A 623 36.64 25.16 45.32
CA SER A 623 35.18 25.39 45.35
C SER A 623 34.43 24.40 44.48
N LEU A 624 33.18 24.13 44.86
CA LEU A 624 32.32 23.11 44.26
C LEU A 624 30.86 23.60 44.19
N LEU A 625 30.23 23.39 43.04
CA LEU A 625 28.79 23.59 42.84
C LEU A 625 28.19 22.30 42.28
N ALA A 626 27.23 21.70 42.97
CA ALA A 626 26.55 20.50 42.51
C ALA A 626 25.03 20.66 42.49
N VAL A 627 24.41 20.18 41.41
CA VAL A 627 22.96 20.26 41.19
C VAL A 627 22.43 18.85 40.91
N PRO A 628 21.36 18.41 41.59
CA PRO A 628 20.75 17.11 41.33
C PRO A 628 20.07 17.07 39.96
N LEU A 629 20.19 15.94 39.26
CA LEU A 629 19.40 15.63 38.08
C LEU A 629 18.11 14.96 38.53
N LEU A 630 17.00 15.67 38.38
CA LEU A 630 15.69 15.23 38.88
C LEU A 630 14.84 14.70 37.73
N ASP A 631 14.45 13.43 37.79
CA ASP A 631 13.46 12.83 36.88
C ASP A 631 12.18 12.57 37.67
N ALA A 632 11.07 13.22 37.29
CA ALA A 632 9.78 13.16 37.99
C ALA A 632 9.85 13.41 39.52
N GLY A 633 10.83 14.18 39.99
CA GLY A 633 11.04 14.49 41.41
C GLY A 633 11.97 13.51 42.15
N GLU A 634 12.43 12.44 41.49
CA GLU A 634 13.46 11.54 42.02
C GLU A 634 14.85 11.93 41.51
N GLN A 635 15.87 11.80 42.36
CA GLN A 635 17.25 12.10 41.99
C GLN A 635 17.84 10.96 41.13
N ALA A 636 17.82 11.16 39.81
CA ALA A 636 18.33 10.25 38.79
C ALA A 636 19.84 10.40 38.55
N GLY A 637 20.45 11.46 39.08
CA GLY A 637 21.88 11.71 38.95
C GLY A 637 22.33 13.03 39.58
N ILE A 638 23.55 13.45 39.23
CA ILE A 638 24.15 14.70 39.69
C ILE A 638 25.05 15.33 38.62
N LEU A 639 25.09 16.66 38.61
CA LEU A 639 25.99 17.48 37.81
C LEU A 639 26.84 18.33 38.75
N ILE A 640 28.17 18.31 38.59
CA ILE A 640 29.14 18.91 39.51
C ILE A 640 30.08 19.81 38.71
N LEU A 641 30.29 21.04 39.17
CA LEU A 641 31.34 21.94 38.74
C LEU A 641 32.37 22.11 39.84
N GLU A 642 33.64 22.01 39.48
CA GLU A 642 34.77 22.10 40.39
C GLU A 642 35.74 23.18 39.91
N GLN A 643 36.31 23.93 40.87
CA GLN A 643 37.35 24.92 40.60
C GLN A 643 38.57 24.70 41.47
N VAL A 644 39.77 24.81 40.88
CA VAL A 644 41.05 24.73 41.59
C VAL A 644 41.51 26.04 42.23
N ALA A 645 40.65 27.06 42.18
CA ALA A 645 40.84 28.37 42.76
C ALA A 645 39.57 28.78 43.53
N PRO A 646 39.67 29.64 44.56
CA PRO A 646 38.50 30.15 45.26
C PRO A 646 37.53 30.83 44.28
N ARG A 647 36.29 30.34 44.23
CA ARG A 647 35.23 30.90 43.40
C ARG A 647 33.93 30.94 44.19
N GLN A 648 33.30 32.09 44.18
CA GLN A 648 31.98 32.27 44.76
C GLN A 648 30.93 32.14 43.64
N TRP A 649 30.22 31.02 43.63
CA TRP A 649 29.16 30.76 42.66
C TRP A 649 27.97 31.68 42.92
N GLN A 650 27.63 32.50 41.92
CA GLN A 650 26.54 33.47 42.02
C GLN A 650 25.19 32.77 41.89
N GLN A 651 24.12 33.42 42.37
CA GLN A 651 22.76 32.89 42.20
C GLN A 651 22.39 32.68 40.73
N ALA A 652 22.90 33.54 39.83
CA ALA A 652 22.73 33.36 38.39
C ALA A 652 23.38 32.07 37.88
N ASP A 653 24.60 31.73 38.32
CA ASP A 653 25.30 30.49 37.94
C ASP A 653 24.50 29.26 38.37
N ILE A 654 23.91 29.31 39.57
CA ILE A 654 23.10 28.23 40.14
C ILE A 654 21.83 28.03 39.31
N VAL A 655 21.13 29.10 38.96
CA VAL A 655 19.90 29.04 38.15
C VAL A 655 20.20 28.48 36.77
N VAL A 656 21.25 28.97 36.10
CA VAL A 656 21.67 28.52 34.76
C VAL A 656 22.04 27.04 34.79
N LEU A 657 22.89 26.62 35.74
CA LEU A 657 23.30 25.23 35.86
C LEU A 657 22.13 24.30 36.18
N LYS A 658 21.16 24.76 36.99
CA LYS A 658 19.93 24.03 37.28
C LYS A 658 19.04 23.88 36.04
N THR A 659 18.86 24.94 35.27
CA THR A 659 18.09 24.85 34.02
C THR A 659 18.75 23.88 33.04
N ILE A 660 20.08 23.91 32.90
CA ILE A 660 20.81 22.96 32.05
C ILE A 660 20.69 21.53 32.59
N ALA A 661 20.75 21.33 33.91
CA ALA A 661 20.56 20.03 34.55
C ALA A 661 19.16 19.44 34.25
N GLU A 662 18.11 20.26 34.32
CA GLU A 662 16.73 19.90 33.94
C GLU A 662 16.63 19.53 32.45
N GLN A 663 17.27 20.30 31.57
CA GLN A 663 17.30 20.00 30.14
C GLN A 663 18.11 18.74 29.81
N MET A 664 19.19 18.49 30.56
CA MET A 664 20.04 17.32 30.37
C MET A 664 19.29 16.02 30.72
N ILE A 665 18.54 15.99 31.84
CA ILE A 665 17.78 14.79 32.22
C ILE A 665 16.63 14.50 31.24
N LEU A 666 15.96 15.54 30.72
CA LEU A 666 14.98 15.43 29.63
C LEU A 666 15.61 14.85 28.35
N ALA A 667 16.78 15.33 27.94
CA ALA A 667 17.49 14.81 26.78
C ALA A 667 17.95 13.36 26.96
N VAL A 668 18.39 12.98 28.17
CA VAL A 668 18.70 11.58 28.52
C VAL A 668 17.45 10.70 28.41
N SER A 669 16.31 11.16 28.95
CA SER A 669 15.03 10.44 28.85
C SER A 669 14.59 10.27 27.39
N ASN A 670 14.69 11.33 26.59
CA ASN A 670 14.38 11.30 25.15
C ASN A 670 15.33 10.39 24.36
N ALA A 671 16.61 10.33 24.69
CA ALA A 671 17.54 9.39 24.07
C ALA A 671 17.19 7.92 24.42
N ARG A 672 16.78 7.66 25.66
CA ARG A 672 16.28 6.33 26.09
C ARG A 672 15.00 5.95 25.38
N LEU A 673 14.02 6.86 25.33
CA LEU A 673 12.74 6.66 24.65
C LEU A 673 12.90 6.45 23.14
N ARG A 674 13.77 7.22 22.47
CA ARG A 674 14.09 7.03 21.05
C ARG A 674 14.73 5.66 20.80
N THR A 675 15.63 5.23 21.68
CA THR A 675 16.23 3.89 21.59
C THR A 675 15.17 2.81 21.78
N LEU A 676 14.29 2.96 22.77
CA LEU A 676 13.18 2.04 23.04
C LEU A 676 12.16 1.99 21.90
N MET A 677 11.77 3.14 21.34
CA MET A 677 10.90 3.25 20.19
C MET A 677 11.53 2.64 18.94
N LYS A 678 12.84 2.81 18.74
CA LYS A 678 13.58 2.14 17.66
C LYS A 678 13.58 0.62 17.84
N THR A 679 13.72 0.12 19.07
CA THR A 679 13.60 -1.31 19.36
C THR A 679 12.17 -1.83 19.16
N LEU A 680 11.14 -1.06 19.51
CA LEU A 680 9.73 -1.48 19.37
C LEU A 680 9.18 -1.35 17.93
N ALA A 681 9.60 -0.34 17.16
CA ALA A 681 9.09 -0.09 15.82
C ALA A 681 9.64 -1.07 14.77
N VAL A 682 10.90 -1.51 14.95
CA VAL A 682 11.67 -2.28 13.96
C VAL A 682 11.58 -3.79 14.22
N THR A 683 11.20 -4.21 15.43
CA THR A 683 11.18 -5.62 15.86
C THR A 683 9.75 -6.15 15.90
N ASP A 684 9.54 -7.37 15.39
CA ASP A 684 8.30 -8.12 15.59
C ASP A 684 8.25 -8.62 17.04
N GLU A 685 7.39 -8.00 17.87
CA GLU A 685 7.27 -8.27 19.32
C GLU A 685 7.06 -9.75 19.64
N LYS A 686 6.42 -10.47 18.72
CA LYS A 686 6.13 -11.89 18.88
C LYS A 686 7.39 -12.74 18.69
N SER A 687 8.23 -12.45 17.71
CA SER A 687 9.38 -13.28 17.33
C SER A 687 10.74 -12.74 17.75
N GLY A 688 10.84 -11.47 18.13
CA GLY A 688 12.11 -10.79 18.45
C GLY A 688 12.99 -10.49 17.23
N LEU A 689 12.55 -10.82 16.01
CA LEU A 689 13.25 -10.54 14.76
C LEU A 689 12.94 -9.14 14.25
N LEU A 690 13.88 -8.52 13.52
CA LEU A 690 13.55 -7.31 12.78
C LEU A 690 12.57 -7.61 11.63
N LYS A 691 11.72 -6.64 11.29
CA LYS A 691 10.76 -6.74 10.17
C LYS A 691 11.49 -6.77 8.82
N ARG A 692 10.89 -7.42 7.81
CA ARG A 692 11.44 -7.49 6.44
C ARG A 692 11.73 -6.10 5.86
N SER A 693 10.91 -5.11 6.19
CA SER A 693 11.09 -3.71 5.75
C SER A 693 12.45 -3.12 6.12
N SER A 694 13.10 -3.64 7.17
CA SER A 694 14.38 -3.13 7.67
C SER A 694 15.59 -3.88 7.11
N TYR A 695 15.37 -4.94 6.33
CA TYR A 695 16.44 -5.81 5.82
C TYR A 695 17.49 -5.05 5.00
N LEU A 696 17.05 -4.29 3.99
CA LEU A 696 17.96 -3.59 3.07
C LEU A 696 18.72 -2.47 3.76
N ASP A 697 18.05 -1.68 4.60
CA ASP A 697 18.66 -0.55 5.30
C ASP A 697 19.73 -1.01 6.29
N VAL A 698 19.47 -2.09 7.03
CA VAL A 698 20.43 -2.68 7.96
C VAL A 698 21.61 -3.29 7.20
N LEU A 699 21.36 -4.00 6.09
CA LEU A 699 22.43 -4.61 5.30
C LEU A 699 23.34 -3.55 4.67
N LEU A 700 22.78 -2.47 4.12
CA LEU A 700 23.55 -1.34 3.59
C LEU A 700 24.40 -0.66 4.69
N SER A 701 23.82 -0.46 5.87
CA SER A 701 24.51 0.11 7.03
C SER A 701 25.70 -0.76 7.47
N GLU A 702 25.50 -2.07 7.61
CA GLU A 702 26.56 -2.98 8.03
C GLU A 702 27.64 -3.15 6.97
N VAL A 703 27.29 -3.12 5.67
CA VAL A 703 28.29 -3.11 4.59
C VAL A 703 29.16 -1.85 4.65
N ARG A 704 28.55 -0.67 4.81
CA ARG A 704 29.32 0.59 4.96
C ARG A 704 30.25 0.55 6.18
N ARG A 705 29.75 0.05 7.31
CA ARG A 705 30.54 -0.12 8.53
C ARG A 705 31.71 -1.10 8.31
N SER A 706 31.45 -2.23 7.67
CA SER A 706 32.44 -3.25 7.34
C SER A 706 33.52 -2.71 6.39
N MET A 707 33.14 -1.89 5.40
CA MET A 707 34.09 -1.18 4.52
C MET A 707 34.98 -0.20 5.30
N GLN A 708 34.39 0.60 6.19
CA GLN A 708 35.13 1.56 7.02
C GLN A 708 36.10 0.90 7.99
N GLN A 709 35.70 -0.24 8.57
CA GLN A 709 36.47 -0.95 9.60
C GLN A 709 37.39 -2.03 9.02
N GLN A 710 37.27 -2.33 7.72
CA GLN A 710 37.95 -3.45 7.04
C GLN A 710 37.75 -4.80 7.75
N THR A 711 36.56 -5.02 8.31
CA THR A 711 36.19 -6.27 9.00
C THR A 711 35.26 -7.11 8.13
N PRO A 712 35.38 -8.45 8.11
CA PRO A 712 34.52 -9.31 7.30
C PRO A 712 33.05 -9.23 7.74
N LEU A 713 32.14 -9.28 6.77
CA LEU A 713 30.70 -9.33 7.00
C LEU A 713 30.11 -10.50 6.20
N THR A 714 29.34 -11.35 6.86
CA THR A 714 28.69 -12.50 6.21
C THR A 714 27.18 -12.44 6.34
N LEU A 715 26.47 -12.61 5.22
CA LEU A 715 25.03 -12.74 5.15
C LEU A 715 24.65 -14.22 5.06
N MET A 716 23.68 -14.64 5.86
CA MET A 716 23.12 -15.99 5.85
C MET A 716 21.60 -15.97 5.69
N LEU A 717 21.07 -16.86 4.86
CA LEU A 717 19.63 -17.11 4.77
C LEU A 717 19.31 -18.49 5.34
N LEU A 718 18.59 -18.53 6.45
CA LEU A 718 18.10 -19.74 7.11
C LEU A 718 16.68 -20.04 6.63
N HIS A 719 16.48 -21.15 5.94
CA HIS A 719 15.19 -21.56 5.40
C HIS A 719 14.66 -22.83 6.06
N PHE A 720 13.43 -22.77 6.57
CA PHE A 720 12.82 -23.82 7.41
C PHE A 720 11.79 -24.70 6.69
N GLY A 721 11.86 -24.75 5.35
CA GLY A 721 10.98 -25.55 4.51
C GLY A 721 10.03 -24.71 3.64
N ARG A 722 9.42 -25.34 2.62
CA ARG A 722 8.56 -24.66 1.65
C ARG A 722 7.25 -24.21 2.32
N ALA A 723 6.98 -22.89 2.31
CA ALA A 723 5.80 -22.30 2.91
C ALA A 723 4.48 -22.95 2.44
N SER A 724 4.32 -23.20 1.14
CA SER A 724 3.11 -23.83 0.59
C SER A 724 2.91 -25.28 1.07
N ALA A 725 3.98 -26.03 1.30
CA ALA A 725 3.89 -27.41 1.79
C ALA A 725 3.51 -27.42 3.28
N LEU A 726 4.19 -26.61 4.09
CA LEU A 726 3.93 -26.50 5.53
C LEU A 726 2.52 -25.95 5.81
N THR A 727 2.07 -24.96 5.05
CA THR A 727 0.73 -24.38 5.22
C THR A 727 -0.37 -25.38 4.88
N LYS A 728 -0.14 -26.26 3.89
CA LYS A 728 -1.08 -27.36 3.57
C LYS A 728 -1.10 -28.47 4.62
N GLU A 729 0.04 -28.73 5.28
CA GLU A 729 0.17 -29.81 6.27
C GLU A 729 -0.39 -29.41 7.64
N VAL A 730 -0.14 -28.19 8.10
CA VAL A 730 -0.46 -27.76 9.49
C VAL A 730 -1.26 -26.46 9.60
N GLY A 731 -1.53 -25.77 8.49
CA GLY A 731 -2.25 -24.49 8.48
C GLY A 731 -1.36 -23.27 8.75
N GLU A 732 -1.81 -22.09 8.29
CA GLU A 732 -1.02 -20.85 8.30
C GLU A 732 -0.66 -20.38 9.72
N ALA A 733 -1.63 -20.42 10.65
CA ALA A 733 -1.42 -20.03 12.05
C ALA A 733 -0.37 -20.90 12.76
N ALA A 734 -0.29 -22.19 12.43
CA ALA A 734 0.71 -23.10 12.99
C ALA A 734 2.12 -22.80 12.44
N VAL A 735 2.22 -22.46 11.16
CA VAL A 735 3.48 -22.02 10.54
C VAL A 735 3.97 -20.71 11.16
N GLU A 736 3.07 -19.76 11.39
CA GLU A 736 3.40 -18.49 12.06
C GLU A 736 3.92 -18.73 13.47
N SER A 737 3.24 -19.54 14.29
CA SER A 737 3.66 -19.88 15.65
C SER A 737 5.01 -20.60 15.68
N MET A 738 5.25 -21.53 14.74
CA MET A 738 6.55 -22.21 14.62
C MET A 738 7.66 -21.21 14.32
N MET A 739 7.45 -20.33 13.33
CA MET A 739 8.41 -19.32 12.90
C MET A 739 8.62 -18.21 13.94
N GLN A 740 7.67 -18.01 14.85
CA GLN A 740 7.80 -17.17 16.03
C GLN A 740 8.76 -17.79 17.05
N GLN A 741 8.57 -19.06 17.40
CA GLN A 741 9.43 -19.78 18.34
C GLN A 741 10.87 -19.91 17.83
N ILE A 742 11.03 -20.20 16.53
CA ILE A 742 12.36 -20.23 15.87
C ILE A 742 13.03 -18.85 15.95
N GLY A 743 12.29 -17.77 15.68
CA GLY A 743 12.79 -16.40 15.78
C GLY A 743 13.32 -16.07 17.18
N GLN A 744 12.52 -16.35 18.22
CA GLN A 744 12.91 -16.10 19.62
C GLN A 744 14.18 -16.89 19.99
N THR A 745 14.23 -18.15 19.60
CA THR A 745 15.35 -19.05 19.90
C THR A 745 16.63 -18.56 19.19
N ILE A 746 16.53 -18.09 17.95
CA ILE A 746 17.68 -17.54 17.23
C ILE A 746 18.14 -16.24 17.90
N CYS A 747 17.24 -15.30 18.17
CA CYS A 747 17.60 -14.02 18.78
C CYS A 747 18.27 -14.17 20.15
N SER A 748 17.93 -15.18 20.93
CA SER A 748 18.59 -15.43 22.23
C SER A 748 20.00 -16.00 22.12
N HIS A 749 20.43 -16.45 20.93
CA HIS A 749 21.73 -17.10 20.70
C HIS A 749 22.65 -16.33 19.74
N VAL A 750 22.16 -15.24 19.17
CA VAL A 750 22.86 -14.30 18.28
C VAL A 750 23.58 -13.24 19.13
N ARG A 751 24.75 -12.76 18.69
CA ARG A 751 25.54 -11.77 19.47
C ARG A 751 24.89 -10.40 19.40
N GLN A 752 25.26 -9.51 20.33
CA GLN A 752 24.74 -8.14 20.37
C GLN A 752 25.02 -7.31 19.09
N ASN A 753 26.08 -7.65 18.35
CA ASN A 753 26.45 -6.98 17.10
C ASN A 753 25.87 -7.65 15.85
N ASP A 754 25.34 -8.88 15.98
CA ASP A 754 24.77 -9.62 14.86
C ASP A 754 23.27 -9.27 14.75
N VAL A 755 22.73 -9.30 13.53
CA VAL A 755 21.34 -8.88 13.30
C VAL A 755 20.52 -10.01 12.69
N ALA A 756 19.33 -10.23 13.23
CA ALA A 756 18.37 -11.22 12.74
C ALA A 756 17.11 -10.54 12.19
N VAL A 757 16.75 -10.87 10.95
CA VAL A 757 15.64 -10.24 10.21
C VAL A 757 14.71 -11.30 9.65
N ARG A 758 13.39 -11.08 9.74
CA ARG A 758 12.42 -11.88 8.99
C ARG A 758 12.64 -11.64 7.49
N TYR A 759 13.15 -12.65 6.79
CA TYR A 759 13.34 -12.55 5.33
C TYR A 759 12.04 -12.88 4.62
N ASP A 760 11.41 -14.00 4.90
CA ASP A 760 10.12 -14.36 4.27
C ASP A 760 9.31 -15.23 5.23
N LEU A 761 8.13 -15.72 4.82
CA LEU A 761 7.24 -16.53 5.66
C LEU A 761 7.95 -17.68 6.39
N THR A 762 8.92 -18.35 5.75
CA THR A 762 9.69 -19.47 6.34
C THR A 762 11.21 -19.25 6.28
N THR A 763 11.67 -18.00 6.12
CA THR A 763 13.09 -17.68 5.95
C THR A 763 13.53 -16.54 6.88
N ILE A 764 14.69 -16.70 7.52
CA ILE A 764 15.30 -15.69 8.40
C ILE A 764 16.67 -15.32 7.82
N ALA A 765 16.93 -14.01 7.70
CA ALA A 765 18.25 -13.50 7.35
C ALA A 765 19.05 -13.21 8.63
N LEU A 766 20.30 -13.66 8.66
CA LEU A 766 21.28 -13.33 9.69
C LEU A 766 22.43 -12.55 9.07
N LEU A 767 22.75 -11.40 9.64
CA LEU A 767 23.91 -10.60 9.31
C LEU A 767 24.92 -10.77 10.44
N LEU A 768 26.08 -11.35 10.12
CA LEU A 768 27.13 -11.67 11.07
C LEU A 768 28.29 -10.69 10.88
N SER A 769 28.41 -9.73 11.79
CA SER A 769 29.48 -8.74 11.75
C SER A 769 30.78 -9.36 12.24
N ASP A 770 31.90 -8.94 11.66
CA ASP A 770 33.25 -9.47 11.97
C ASP A 770 33.32 -11.00 11.85
N THR A 771 32.64 -11.55 10.85
CA THR A 771 32.55 -13.00 10.62
C THR A 771 32.81 -13.32 9.16
N ASN A 772 33.81 -14.17 8.91
CA ASN A 772 34.12 -14.70 7.58
C ASN A 772 33.30 -15.96 7.25
N GLU A 773 33.36 -16.39 6.00
CA GLU A 773 32.59 -17.52 5.48
C GLU A 773 32.78 -18.81 6.30
N LYS A 774 34.03 -19.13 6.67
CA LYS A 774 34.35 -20.34 7.45
C LYS A 774 33.69 -20.33 8.83
N ASN A 775 33.72 -19.18 9.51
CA ASN A 775 33.09 -19.03 10.82
C ASN A 775 31.55 -19.00 10.71
N ALA A 776 31.00 -18.50 9.60
CA ALA A 776 29.57 -18.54 9.35
C ALA A 776 29.02 -19.98 9.23
N PHE A 777 29.79 -20.92 8.68
CA PHE A 777 29.42 -22.35 8.70
C PHE A 777 29.32 -22.92 10.12
N LEU A 778 30.20 -22.49 11.04
CA LEU A 778 30.12 -22.89 12.45
C LEU A 778 28.87 -22.30 13.13
N VAL A 779 28.52 -21.06 12.80
CA VAL A 779 27.28 -20.43 13.27
C VAL A 779 26.06 -21.16 12.72
N ALA A 780 26.07 -21.57 11.44
CA ALA A 780 24.99 -22.35 10.85
C ALA A 780 24.76 -23.68 11.59
N ASP A 781 25.82 -24.42 11.91
CA ASP A 781 25.71 -25.68 12.64
C ASP A 781 25.24 -25.47 14.09
N LYS A 782 25.69 -24.39 14.75
CA LYS A 782 25.20 -23.99 16.07
C LYS A 782 23.70 -23.70 16.02
N MET A 783 23.23 -22.90 15.05
CA MET A 783 21.82 -22.56 14.91
C MET A 783 20.97 -23.80 14.62
N ARG A 784 21.49 -24.77 13.86
CA ARG A 784 20.81 -26.05 13.61
C ARG A 784 20.55 -26.81 14.91
N LYS A 785 21.56 -26.92 15.76
CA LYS A 785 21.47 -27.60 17.07
C LYS A 785 20.53 -26.88 18.02
N VAL A 786 20.56 -25.55 18.02
CA VAL A 786 19.72 -24.69 18.86
C VAL A 786 18.25 -24.78 18.45
N VAL A 787 17.95 -24.85 17.15
CA VAL A 787 16.57 -24.94 16.64
C VAL A 787 16.02 -26.38 16.67
N ALA A 788 16.88 -27.41 16.73
CA ALA A 788 16.49 -28.82 16.72
C ALA A 788 15.37 -29.25 17.70
N PRO A 789 15.27 -28.68 18.93
CA PRO A 789 14.18 -28.96 19.86
C PRO A 789 12.80 -28.42 19.43
N THR A 790 12.76 -27.46 18.49
CA THR A 790 11.51 -26.89 17.97
C THR A 790 10.82 -27.90 17.07
N LYS A 791 9.55 -28.21 17.34
CA LYS A 791 8.74 -29.15 16.56
C LYS A 791 7.76 -28.41 15.67
N ILE A 792 7.46 -29.00 14.51
CA ILE A 792 6.37 -28.51 13.67
C ILE A 792 5.06 -28.82 14.41
N PRO A 793 4.20 -27.82 14.71
CA PRO A 793 2.99 -28.02 15.50
C PRO A 793 2.10 -29.11 14.92
N GLY A 794 1.65 -30.06 15.77
CA GLY A 794 0.86 -31.20 15.33
C GLY A 794 1.67 -32.39 14.78
N THR A 795 3.00 -32.33 14.80
CA THR A 795 3.88 -33.45 14.38
C THR A 795 5.09 -33.62 15.31
N ASP A 796 5.71 -34.80 15.30
CA ASP A 796 6.97 -35.06 16.02
C ASP A 796 8.23 -34.67 15.23
N LYS A 797 8.06 -34.08 14.04
CA LYS A 797 9.15 -33.73 13.13
C LYS A 797 9.75 -32.37 13.47
N THR A 798 11.07 -32.26 13.34
CA THR A 798 11.80 -30.99 13.42
C THR A 798 11.85 -30.36 12.03
N PRO A 799 11.64 -29.04 11.88
CA PRO A 799 11.68 -28.39 10.57
C PRO A 799 13.10 -28.50 9.96
N PRO A 800 13.23 -28.85 8.68
CA PRO A 800 14.54 -28.93 8.03
C PRO A 800 15.13 -27.52 7.89
N MET A 801 16.41 -27.34 8.24
CA MET A 801 17.08 -26.03 8.16
C MET A 801 18.12 -26.03 7.04
N THR A 802 17.76 -25.43 5.91
CA THR A 802 18.65 -25.23 4.76
C THR A 802 19.23 -23.82 4.80
N VAL A 803 20.53 -23.66 4.53
CA VAL A 803 21.25 -22.40 4.72
C VAL A 803 22.02 -22.00 3.47
N GLY A 804 21.83 -20.77 2.99
CA GLY A 804 22.73 -20.11 2.05
C GLY A 804 23.66 -19.15 2.79
N ILE A 805 24.94 -19.11 2.43
CA ILE A 805 25.96 -18.28 3.06
C ILE A 805 26.71 -17.48 1.98
N ALA A 806 26.89 -16.17 2.20
CA ALA A 806 27.74 -15.32 1.35
C ALA A 806 28.50 -14.28 2.17
N GLU A 807 29.82 -14.28 2.06
CA GLU A 807 30.69 -13.22 2.59
C GLU A 807 30.75 -12.05 1.60
N THR A 808 30.67 -10.82 2.11
CA THR A 808 30.71 -9.60 1.29
C THR A 808 32.09 -9.37 0.68
N VAL A 809 32.14 -8.91 -0.57
CA VAL A 809 33.40 -8.53 -1.23
C VAL A 809 33.77 -7.10 -0.86
N LEU A 810 34.76 -6.92 0.00
CA LEU A 810 35.23 -5.60 0.43
C LEU A 810 36.36 -5.13 -0.48
N GLN A 811 36.02 -4.44 -1.57
CA GLN A 811 37.00 -3.78 -2.44
C GLN A 811 36.68 -2.28 -2.55
N GLN A 812 37.71 -1.44 -2.45
CA GLN A 812 37.56 0.03 -2.44
C GLN A 812 36.98 0.61 -3.75
N GLN A 813 36.95 -0.17 -4.82
CA GLN A 813 36.46 0.24 -6.14
C GLN A 813 34.95 0.05 -6.36
N PHE A 814 34.24 -0.64 -5.46
CA PHE A 814 32.80 -0.86 -5.57
C PHE A 814 32.04 -0.03 -4.53
N ASP A 815 30.90 0.54 -4.92
CA ASP A 815 29.99 1.20 -3.98
C ASP A 815 29.27 0.14 -3.13
N SER A 816 28.90 0.54 -1.92
CA SER A 816 28.08 -0.20 -0.96
C SER A 816 26.80 -0.79 -1.59
N ALA A 817 26.16 -0.10 -2.54
CA ALA A 817 24.97 -0.60 -3.23
C ALA A 817 25.26 -1.81 -4.14
N ASP A 818 26.40 -1.81 -4.83
CA ASP A 818 26.82 -2.92 -5.71
C ASP A 818 27.20 -4.15 -4.89
N ILE A 819 27.92 -3.94 -3.78
CA ILE A 819 28.31 -5.00 -2.85
C ILE A 819 27.06 -5.65 -2.22
N VAL A 820 26.07 -4.85 -1.84
CA VAL A 820 24.79 -5.36 -1.30
C VAL A 820 24.02 -6.17 -2.35
N THR A 821 23.93 -5.67 -3.58
CA THR A 821 23.22 -6.37 -4.65
C THR A 821 23.88 -7.71 -4.97
N GLU A 822 25.20 -7.74 -5.04
CA GLU A 822 25.96 -8.95 -5.33
C GLU A 822 25.87 -9.99 -4.19
N VAL A 823 25.99 -9.58 -2.93
CA VAL A 823 25.90 -10.52 -1.79
C VAL A 823 24.49 -11.11 -1.64
N ILE A 824 23.43 -10.35 -1.92
CA ILE A 824 22.04 -10.85 -1.93
C ILE A 824 21.86 -11.92 -3.00
N ASN A 825 22.22 -11.60 -4.25
CA ASN A 825 22.08 -12.56 -5.36
C ASN A 825 22.88 -13.85 -5.07
N ARG A 826 24.07 -13.71 -4.48
CA ARG A 826 24.93 -14.86 -4.17
C ARG A 826 24.37 -15.72 -3.05
N VAL A 827 23.86 -15.13 -1.97
CA VAL A 827 23.29 -15.91 -0.85
C VAL A 827 22.01 -16.64 -1.25
N GLU A 828 21.21 -16.05 -2.14
CA GLU A 828 19.99 -16.68 -2.67
C GLU A 828 20.33 -17.86 -3.58
N ASN A 829 21.28 -17.70 -4.50
CA ASN A 829 21.77 -18.80 -5.34
C ASN A 829 22.38 -19.93 -4.49
N ALA A 830 23.15 -19.59 -3.46
CA ALA A 830 23.70 -20.57 -2.52
C ALA A 830 22.60 -21.35 -1.79
N LEU A 831 21.53 -20.66 -1.39
CA LEU A 831 20.36 -21.29 -0.76
C LEU A 831 19.62 -22.22 -1.72
N GLU A 832 19.48 -21.86 -3.00
CA GLU A 832 18.87 -22.71 -4.02
C GLU A 832 19.68 -24.00 -4.26
N MET A 833 21.00 -23.90 -4.35
CA MET A 833 21.87 -25.08 -4.47
C MET A 833 21.77 -25.99 -3.25
N ALA A 834 21.79 -25.41 -2.03
CA ALA A 834 21.57 -26.17 -0.81
C ALA A 834 20.21 -26.90 -0.77
N ARG A 835 19.17 -26.31 -1.38
CA ARG A 835 17.85 -26.96 -1.53
C ARG A 835 17.88 -28.08 -2.56
N ALA A 836 18.58 -27.90 -3.69
CA ALA A 836 18.70 -28.90 -4.74
C ALA A 836 19.46 -30.16 -4.28
N GLU A 837 20.45 -30.01 -3.38
CA GLU A 837 21.25 -31.11 -2.81
C GLU A 837 20.54 -31.93 -1.71
N GLY A 838 19.21 -31.81 -1.58
CA GLY A 838 18.38 -32.55 -0.63
C GLY A 838 17.98 -31.77 0.63
N GLY A 839 18.35 -30.48 0.74
CA GLY A 839 18.01 -29.62 1.88
C GLY A 839 18.71 -30.01 3.19
N ASN A 840 18.41 -29.28 4.27
CA ASN A 840 19.01 -29.45 5.60
C ASN A 840 20.56 -29.32 5.64
N LYS A 841 21.13 -28.61 4.67
CA LYS A 841 22.57 -28.38 4.48
C LYS A 841 22.86 -26.88 4.41
N ALA A 842 24.13 -26.52 4.57
CA ALA A 842 24.62 -25.17 4.32
C ALA A 842 25.48 -25.18 3.06
N HIS A 843 25.34 -24.16 2.21
CA HIS A 843 26.14 -24.00 1.00
C HIS A 843 26.57 -22.53 0.86
N SER A 844 27.71 -22.32 0.22
CA SER A 844 28.27 -21.00 -0.10
C SER A 844 28.77 -21.00 -1.54
N LEU A 845 28.82 -19.81 -2.14
CA LEU A 845 29.33 -19.64 -3.50
C LEU A 845 30.49 -18.65 -3.51
N ALA A 846 31.48 -18.93 -4.37
CA ALA A 846 32.58 -18.01 -4.61
C ALA A 846 32.06 -16.69 -5.22
N ALA A 847 32.65 -15.57 -4.81
CA ALA A 847 32.30 -14.26 -5.36
C ALA A 847 32.52 -14.20 -6.87
N THR A 848 31.59 -13.57 -7.59
CA THR A 848 31.59 -13.52 -9.07
C THR A 848 32.36 -12.32 -9.63
N LEU A 849 32.78 -11.38 -8.77
CA LEU A 849 33.61 -10.23 -9.14
C LEU A 849 35.10 -10.61 -9.17
N GLN A 850 35.58 -11.09 -10.33
CA GLN A 850 37.02 -11.20 -10.57
C GLN A 850 37.62 -9.84 -11.00
N PRO A 851 38.85 -9.51 -10.58
CA PRO A 851 39.53 -8.33 -11.10
C PRO A 851 39.73 -8.48 -12.61
N VAL A 852 39.37 -7.44 -13.37
CA VAL A 852 39.93 -7.28 -14.71
C VAL A 852 41.40 -6.94 -14.50
N GLY A 853 42.28 -7.89 -14.83
CA GLY A 853 43.73 -7.74 -14.72
C GLY A 853 44.31 -6.78 -15.76
#